data_AF-A0A7W1FVN4-F1
#
_entry.id   AF-A0A7W1FVN4-F1
#
_cell.length_a   1.000
_cell.length_b   1.000
_cell.length_c   1.000
_cell.angle_alpha   90.00
_cell.angle_beta   90.00
_cell.angle_gamma   90.00
#
_symmetry.space_group_name_H-M   'P 1'
#
loop_
_entity.id
_entity.type
_entity.pdbx_description
1 polymer ?
#
loop_
_entity_poly.entity_id
_entity_poly.type
_entity_poly.pdbx_seq_one_letter_code
_entity_poly.pdbx_strand_id
1 'polypeptide(L)'
;MTTNISTSNNHSGFILRRPLITSNGFTTDLDPTIKKHLTDLDTLLGKHVFNPMEEDDGSFYDSAETKSGIKGAAAKKAAAAAANENGHNASLNLREALAKSIYAKKTEIDERWDKRGLLYDLVHTKENKLSNISDIIDQNKESANLKYEYQEFLKENWNFLSNNQKAIFGFENISDYLLAYAYFKKGISEINALNNFINNRKDGLAAIINYAVISAARTFIQKESLHIHSVTIKKLPYTYNDDEHPLIQKIISSNLSLNNFSFSKELNKIIDNYIYNGKEAKLIEHADIGDIPAEYIPLLIKYIKNSPIPITDLNVNYFLPLFINQIKSSTFFEETDTTLTDEEFDKDFEVEFFEDDKSTVQANVSNVKCAAKLFYSMVVGEELDVFNLVNYFTHKFLIKNRIDIQDPKLRENIQMYVFSNKFTDVTSGRVLERTRPGERQMFYRQVFNIGNGPVTDDMIVNTDFNGLWKTLILEADEYIEKAQLSPNPDSYVSRQNVMQAVEELQYNLSANCTGMATVISPMIYSELNFIVHKIFEHPEVIRQVVPANGTWWRVVETLYASMKQRRLNATVIYNRAKLSHSILSKIATYNPASFEQDTEFSAFISDVNALISTQSIIQGNATKDRGINQIEENNQNGEEDHKPSDSYKTNNTPTKTGNDEWDF
;
A
#
# COMPACT_ATOMS: atom_id res chain seq x y z
N MET A 1 7.36 -68.08 -17.43
CA MET A 1 8.72 -68.22 -16.86
C MET A 1 8.92 -67.11 -15.85
N THR A 2 9.19 -67.51 -14.62
CA THR A 2 9.86 -66.79 -13.52
C THR A 2 11.02 -65.91 -14.02
N THR A 3 11.36 -64.73 -13.49
CA THR A 3 11.72 -64.40 -12.10
C THR A 3 11.90 -62.88 -11.90
N ASN A 4 11.42 -62.38 -10.76
CA ASN A 4 12.01 -61.45 -9.79
C ASN A 4 13.02 -60.34 -10.18
N ILE A 5 12.57 -59.10 -9.94
CA ILE A 5 13.12 -58.03 -9.08
C ILE A 5 14.63 -58.10 -8.71
N SER A 6 15.35 -57.02 -9.03
CA SER A 6 16.54 -56.54 -8.32
C SER A 6 16.49 -55.01 -8.22
N THR A 7 16.28 -54.52 -7.01
CA THR A 7 16.39 -53.13 -6.57
C THR A 7 17.85 -52.73 -6.31
N SER A 8 18.32 -51.64 -6.90
CA SER A 8 19.44 -50.87 -6.34
C SER A 8 19.17 -49.37 -6.49
N ASN A 9 18.81 -48.75 -5.37
CA ASN A 9 18.76 -47.31 -5.17
C ASN A 9 20.15 -46.70 -5.38
N ASN A 10 20.23 -45.59 -6.12
CA ASN A 10 20.91 -44.36 -5.66
C ASN A 10 20.60 -43.17 -6.59
N HIS A 11 19.54 -42.46 -6.20
CA HIS A 11 19.26 -41.03 -6.37
C HIS A 11 19.60 -40.34 -7.69
N SER A 12 18.79 -40.60 -8.73
CA SER A 12 18.42 -39.53 -9.67
C SER A 12 17.30 -38.69 -9.02
N GLY A 13 17.68 -37.59 -8.37
CA GLY A 13 16.71 -36.64 -7.84
C GLY A 13 15.84 -36.11 -8.98
N PHE A 14 14.59 -36.55 -9.04
CA PHE A 14 13.55 -35.89 -9.80
C PHE A 14 13.40 -34.49 -9.19
N ILE A 15 14.01 -33.47 -9.82
CA ILE A 15 13.77 -32.08 -9.46
C ILE A 15 12.37 -31.76 -9.98
N LEU A 16 11.36 -32.00 -9.15
CA LEU A 16 10.05 -31.37 -9.29
C LEU A 16 10.28 -29.86 -9.18
N ARG A 17 10.47 -29.20 -10.34
CA ARG A 17 10.39 -27.74 -10.43
C ARG A 17 8.98 -27.36 -10.02
N ARG A 18 8.85 -26.88 -8.78
CA ARG A 18 7.60 -26.25 -8.33
C ARG A 18 7.33 -25.11 -9.32
N PRO A 19 6.17 -25.06 -9.97
CA PRO A 19 5.78 -23.85 -10.67
C PRO A 19 5.77 -22.70 -9.64
N LEU A 20 6.62 -21.71 -9.85
CA LEU A 20 6.54 -20.40 -9.19
C LEU A 20 5.29 -19.69 -9.75
N ILE A 21 4.12 -20.20 -9.40
CA ILE A 21 2.81 -19.57 -9.67
C ILE A 21 2.10 -19.45 -8.33
N THR A 22 2.76 -18.81 -7.37
CA THR A 22 2.14 -18.27 -6.15
C THR A 22 2.91 -17.02 -5.69
N SER A 23 3.19 -16.10 -6.61
CA SER A 23 3.35 -14.70 -6.23
C SER A 23 2.16 -13.97 -6.81
N ASN A 24 1.12 -13.79 -5.99
CA ASN A 24 0.12 -12.76 -6.21
C ASN A 24 0.84 -11.48 -6.64
N GLY A 25 0.30 -10.77 -7.63
CA GLY A 25 0.92 -9.64 -8.34
C GLY A 25 1.25 -8.41 -7.49
N PHE A 26 2.06 -8.57 -6.44
CA PHE A 26 2.84 -7.52 -5.83
C PHE A 26 3.99 -7.21 -6.81
N THR A 27 3.77 -6.24 -7.68
CA THR A 27 4.90 -5.46 -8.18
C THR A 27 5.47 -4.75 -6.96
N THR A 28 6.67 -5.12 -6.54
CA THR A 28 7.37 -4.34 -5.51
C THR A 28 7.68 -2.99 -6.12
N ASP A 29 6.87 -2.00 -5.78
CA ASP A 29 7.08 -0.63 -6.24
C ASP A 29 8.45 -0.14 -5.77
N LEU A 30 9.13 0.58 -6.68
CA LEU A 30 10.37 1.29 -6.41
C LEU A 30 10.16 2.31 -5.29
N ASP A 31 11.15 2.49 -4.42
CA ASP A 31 11.14 3.60 -3.48
C ASP A 31 10.94 4.93 -4.24
N PRO A 32 10.04 5.82 -3.79
CA PRO A 32 9.68 7.02 -4.54
C PRO A 32 10.88 7.96 -4.73
N THR A 33 11.82 7.99 -3.78
CA THR A 33 13.04 8.80 -3.87
C THR A 33 13.98 8.22 -4.92
N ILE A 34 14.16 6.90 -4.92
CA ILE A 34 14.94 6.20 -5.96
C ILE A 34 14.31 6.41 -7.34
N LYS A 35 13.00 6.20 -7.45
CA LYS A 35 12.25 6.37 -8.70
C LYS A 35 12.45 7.77 -9.26
N LYS A 36 12.35 8.80 -8.42
CA LYS A 36 12.61 10.20 -8.81
C LYS A 36 14.01 10.39 -9.38
N HIS A 37 15.05 9.87 -8.71
CA HIS A 37 16.44 10.02 -9.19
C HIS A 37 16.72 9.21 -10.47
N LEU A 38 16.09 8.04 -10.63
CA LEU A 38 16.17 7.26 -11.87
C LEU A 38 15.42 7.95 -13.02
N THR A 39 14.24 8.53 -12.78
CA THR A 39 13.52 9.35 -13.77
C THR A 39 14.34 10.58 -14.16
N ASP A 40 14.95 11.27 -13.20
CA ASP A 40 15.84 12.41 -13.48
C ASP A 40 17.02 11.99 -14.35
N LEU A 41 17.65 10.84 -14.03
CA LEU A 41 18.76 10.30 -14.80
C LEU A 41 18.34 9.91 -16.22
N ASP A 42 17.23 9.18 -16.36
CA ASP A 42 16.69 8.75 -17.66
C ASP A 42 16.38 9.97 -18.55
N THR A 43 15.76 11.01 -17.96
CA THR A 43 15.48 12.27 -18.65
C THR A 43 16.76 12.96 -19.13
N LEU A 44 17.81 12.99 -18.31
CA LEU A 44 19.09 13.60 -18.70
C LEU A 44 19.80 12.82 -19.81
N LEU A 45 19.73 11.49 -19.77
CA LEU A 45 20.35 10.62 -20.79
C LEU A 45 19.59 10.67 -22.13
N GLY A 46 18.28 10.92 -22.10
CA GLY A 46 17.44 11.10 -23.29
C GLY A 46 17.60 12.45 -23.99
N LYS A 47 18.43 13.36 -23.48
CA LYS A 47 18.61 14.68 -24.08
C LYS A 47 19.26 14.62 -25.46
N HIS A 48 18.76 15.47 -26.35
CA HIS A 48 19.29 15.68 -27.70
C HIS A 48 20.50 16.63 -27.68
N VAL A 49 21.67 16.11 -27.30
CA VAL A 49 22.89 16.91 -27.08
C VAL A 49 24.13 16.36 -27.79
N PHE A 50 24.03 15.24 -28.49
CA PHE A 50 25.17 14.60 -29.16
C PHE A 50 25.20 14.89 -30.65
N ASN A 51 26.39 15.13 -31.18
CA ASN A 51 26.56 15.18 -32.64
C ASN A 51 26.25 13.81 -33.24
N PRO A 52 25.54 13.76 -34.39
CA PRO A 52 25.47 12.54 -35.17
C PRO A 52 26.90 12.09 -35.49
N MET A 53 27.18 10.80 -35.35
CA MET A 53 28.51 10.29 -35.69
C MET A 53 28.72 10.52 -37.19
N GLU A 54 29.69 11.35 -37.55
CA GLU A 54 30.21 11.33 -38.92
C GLU A 54 30.70 9.91 -39.18
N GLU A 55 30.27 9.28 -40.28
CA GLU A 55 30.75 7.97 -40.73
C GLU A 55 32.28 8.05 -40.90
N ASP A 56 33.01 7.75 -39.83
CA ASP A 56 34.46 7.67 -39.87
C ASP A 56 34.80 6.39 -40.65
N ASP A 57 35.40 6.58 -41.83
CA ASP A 57 35.76 5.54 -42.81
C ASP A 57 36.60 4.41 -42.15
N GLY A 58 35.93 3.43 -41.57
CA GLY A 58 36.32 2.02 -41.56
C GLY A 58 37.61 1.57 -40.84
N SER A 59 38.39 2.41 -40.16
CA SER A 59 39.63 1.95 -39.48
C SER A 59 39.43 1.68 -37.98
N PHE A 60 38.73 0.60 -37.62
CA PHE A 60 38.53 0.18 -36.23
C PHE A 60 39.56 -0.87 -35.71
N TYR A 61 40.58 -1.25 -36.48
CA TYR A 61 41.66 -2.12 -35.96
C TYR A 61 43.02 -1.74 -36.55
N ASP A 62 43.67 -0.70 -36.03
CA ASP A 62 45.11 -0.80 -35.75
C ASP A 62 45.59 0.36 -34.85
N SER A 63 46.12 0.04 -33.68
CA SER A 63 47.01 0.95 -32.96
C SER A 63 48.19 0.17 -32.40
N ALA A 64 48.92 -0.49 -33.30
CA ALA A 64 50.36 -0.58 -33.16
C ALA A 64 51.00 0.68 -33.76
N GLU A 65 51.94 1.26 -33.00
CA GLU A 65 52.67 2.49 -33.29
C GLU A 65 53.14 2.62 -34.75
N THR A 66 52.74 3.70 -35.43
CA THR A 66 53.60 4.30 -36.47
C THR A 66 53.45 5.82 -36.52
N LYS A 67 54.55 6.51 -36.19
CA LYS A 67 54.75 7.93 -36.43
C LYS A 67 54.95 8.16 -37.93
N SER A 68 54.00 8.79 -38.63
CA SER A 68 54.27 9.69 -39.77
C SER A 68 52.95 10.27 -40.31
N GLY A 69 52.87 11.59 -40.51
CA GLY A 69 51.71 12.21 -41.19
C GLY A 69 51.24 13.57 -40.68
N ILE A 70 52.10 14.37 -40.06
CA ILE A 70 51.76 15.75 -39.66
C ILE A 70 51.82 16.64 -40.91
N LYS A 71 50.65 17.07 -41.43
CA LYS A 71 50.46 18.41 -42.05
C LYS A 71 49.01 18.75 -42.47
N GLY A 72 48.07 17.80 -42.52
CA GLY A 72 46.66 18.10 -42.84
C GLY A 72 45.74 18.31 -41.63
N ALA A 73 45.95 17.56 -40.55
CA ALA A 73 45.03 17.52 -39.40
C ALA A 73 45.12 18.75 -38.48
N ALA A 74 46.28 19.41 -38.40
CA ALA A 74 46.47 20.57 -37.52
C ALA A 74 45.66 21.80 -37.96
N ALA A 75 45.44 21.99 -39.26
CA ALA A 75 44.68 23.14 -39.78
C ALA A 75 43.16 23.00 -39.54
N LYS A 76 42.59 21.78 -39.66
CA LYS A 76 41.20 21.52 -39.30
C LYS A 76 40.97 21.57 -37.78
N LYS A 77 41.92 21.09 -36.97
CA LYS A 77 41.83 21.14 -35.50
C LYS A 77 41.98 22.57 -34.95
N ALA A 78 42.79 23.41 -35.59
CA ALA A 78 42.92 24.83 -35.23
C ALA A 78 41.71 25.67 -35.63
N ALA A 79 41.06 25.38 -36.78
CA ALA A 79 39.83 26.03 -37.19
C ALA A 79 38.63 25.65 -36.30
N ALA A 80 38.56 24.39 -35.86
CA ALA A 80 37.54 23.93 -34.90
C ALA A 80 37.78 24.48 -33.48
N ALA A 81 39.04 24.66 -33.07
CA ALA A 81 39.38 25.28 -31.78
C ALA A 81 39.09 26.79 -31.76
N ALA A 82 39.35 27.51 -32.85
CA ALA A 82 39.10 28.95 -32.95
C ALA A 82 37.59 29.31 -33.04
N ALA A 83 36.73 28.37 -33.46
CA ALA A 83 35.28 28.55 -33.44
C ALA A 83 34.66 28.33 -32.05
N ASN A 84 35.41 27.81 -31.08
CA ASN A 84 34.90 27.37 -29.78
C ASN A 84 35.17 28.36 -28.62
N GLU A 85 35.84 29.49 -28.88
CA GLU A 85 36.16 30.48 -27.84
C GLU A 85 35.00 31.45 -27.50
N ASN A 86 33.86 31.36 -28.19
CA ASN A 86 32.67 32.17 -27.89
C ASN A 86 31.44 31.29 -27.56
N GLY A 87 31.33 30.87 -26.29
CA GLY A 87 30.07 30.78 -25.54
C GLY A 87 28.96 29.82 -26.01
N HIS A 88 28.84 28.69 -25.31
CA HIS A 88 27.57 28.00 -24.96
C HIS A 88 26.72 27.29 -26.02
N ASN A 89 27.28 26.90 -27.17
CA ASN A 89 26.60 25.98 -28.12
C ASN A 89 27.52 24.83 -28.58
N ALA A 90 28.28 24.23 -27.66
CA ALA A 90 29.12 23.08 -27.96
C ALA A 90 28.32 21.79 -27.81
N SER A 91 27.99 21.16 -28.93
CA SER A 91 27.52 19.77 -29.01
C SER A 91 28.50 18.79 -28.34
N LEU A 92 28.00 17.74 -27.69
CA LEU A 92 28.85 16.73 -27.04
C LEU A 92 29.27 15.63 -28.04
N ASN A 93 30.53 15.19 -27.95
CA ASN A 93 30.97 13.96 -28.60
C ASN A 93 30.59 12.76 -27.70
N LEU A 94 29.81 11.81 -28.23
CA LEU A 94 29.32 10.67 -27.44
C LEU A 94 30.46 9.85 -26.81
N ARG A 95 31.56 9.61 -27.53
CA ARG A 95 32.66 8.76 -27.05
C ARG A 95 33.44 9.41 -25.91
N GLU A 96 33.61 10.73 -25.97
CA GLU A 96 34.23 11.51 -24.90
C GLU A 96 33.30 11.61 -23.68
N ALA A 97 32.00 11.82 -23.90
CA ALA A 97 30.99 11.86 -22.86
C ALA A 97 30.88 10.53 -22.12
N LEU A 98 30.81 9.40 -22.83
CA LEU A 98 30.81 8.04 -22.26
C LEU A 98 32.12 7.71 -21.52
N ALA A 99 33.22 8.45 -21.74
CA ALA A 99 34.44 8.24 -20.96
C ALA A 99 34.35 8.82 -19.54
N LYS A 100 33.39 9.71 -19.27
CA LYS A 100 33.15 10.31 -17.95
C LYS A 100 32.26 9.41 -17.10
N SER A 101 32.55 9.38 -15.80
CA SER A 101 31.75 8.63 -14.82
C SER A 101 30.41 9.30 -14.54
N ILE A 102 29.41 8.50 -14.17
CA ILE A 102 28.16 8.97 -13.60
C ILE A 102 28.39 9.17 -12.10
N TYR A 103 28.41 10.42 -11.65
CA TYR A 103 28.47 10.76 -10.23
C TYR A 103 27.06 10.94 -9.67
N ALA A 104 26.86 10.49 -8.43
CA ALA A 104 25.59 10.64 -7.73
C ALA A 104 25.26 12.12 -7.47
N LYS A 105 23.96 12.44 -7.51
CA LYS A 105 23.45 13.79 -7.30
C LYS A 105 23.78 14.27 -5.88
N LYS A 106 24.25 15.51 -5.74
CA LYS A 106 24.53 16.15 -4.43
C LYS A 106 23.31 16.95 -3.96
N THR A 107 23.26 17.26 -2.65
CA THR A 107 22.14 17.99 -2.03
C THR A 107 22.19 19.49 -2.22
N GLU A 108 23.40 20.05 -2.36
CA GLU A 108 23.63 21.48 -2.53
C GLU A 108 23.17 21.97 -3.92
N ILE A 109 22.47 23.10 -3.95
CA ILE A 109 21.81 23.62 -5.15
C ILE A 109 22.84 24.04 -6.21
N ASP A 110 23.94 24.65 -5.80
CA ASP A 110 24.97 25.21 -6.71
C ASP A 110 25.99 24.17 -7.19
N GLU A 111 26.11 23.02 -6.51
CA GLU A 111 27.03 21.93 -6.85
C GLU A 111 26.34 20.57 -7.03
N ARG A 112 25.07 20.60 -7.45
CA ARG A 112 24.20 19.41 -7.56
C ARG A 112 24.80 18.28 -8.42
N TRP A 113 25.69 18.60 -9.36
CA TRP A 113 26.38 17.65 -10.23
C TRP A 113 27.89 17.88 -10.21
N ASP A 114 28.67 16.81 -10.08
CA ASP A 114 30.15 16.89 -10.12
C ASP A 114 30.62 17.32 -11.51
N LYS A 115 31.42 18.39 -11.59
CA LYS A 115 31.96 18.99 -12.82
C LYS A 115 32.76 18.00 -13.68
N ARG A 116 33.25 16.90 -13.09
CA ARG A 116 34.00 15.84 -13.79
C ARG A 116 33.09 14.79 -14.43
N GLY A 117 31.81 14.79 -14.10
CA GLY A 117 30.84 13.77 -14.49
C GLY A 117 30.14 14.01 -15.81
N LEU A 118 29.61 12.93 -16.39
CA LEU A 118 28.76 12.97 -17.58
C LEU A 118 27.52 13.86 -17.37
N LEU A 119 26.85 13.70 -16.21
CA LEU A 119 25.59 14.38 -15.94
C LEU A 119 25.74 15.91 -15.86
N TYR A 120 26.91 16.40 -15.44
CA TYR A 120 27.20 17.83 -15.45
C TYR A 120 27.18 18.38 -16.88
N ASP A 121 27.84 17.70 -17.82
CA ASP A 121 27.82 18.11 -19.23
C ASP A 121 26.41 18.11 -19.81
N LEU A 122 25.62 17.07 -19.54
CA LEU A 122 24.24 16.93 -20.05
C LEU A 122 23.30 18.03 -19.52
N VAL A 123 23.54 18.50 -18.29
CA VAL A 123 22.75 19.58 -17.69
C VAL A 123 23.11 20.94 -18.28
N HIS A 124 24.39 21.18 -18.57
CA HIS A 124 24.89 22.48 -19.04
C HIS A 124 24.95 22.62 -20.56
N THR A 125 24.72 21.54 -21.30
CA THR A 125 24.62 21.56 -22.76
C THR A 125 23.19 21.90 -23.19
N LYS A 126 23.04 22.86 -24.11
CA LYS A 126 21.75 23.24 -24.68
C LYS A 126 21.31 22.23 -25.74
N GLU A 127 20.04 21.86 -25.70
CA GLU A 127 19.41 21.03 -26.74
C GLU A 127 19.17 21.87 -28.00
N ASN A 128 19.80 21.52 -29.12
CA ASN A 128 19.57 22.22 -30.39
C ASN A 128 19.86 21.32 -31.62
N LYS A 129 18.83 20.64 -32.14
CA LYS A 129 18.90 19.82 -33.37
C LYS A 129 20.01 18.75 -33.37
N LEU A 130 20.28 18.17 -32.21
CA LEU A 130 21.27 17.11 -32.02
C LEU A 130 20.57 15.76 -31.81
N SER A 131 21.33 14.68 -31.84
CA SER A 131 20.83 13.32 -31.60
C SER A 131 20.89 13.01 -30.09
N ASN A 132 19.97 12.17 -29.62
CA ASN A 132 20.09 11.53 -28.31
C ASN A 132 20.89 10.21 -28.44
N ILE A 133 21.11 9.50 -27.33
CA ILE A 133 21.89 8.24 -27.34
C ILE A 133 21.19 7.17 -28.18
N SER A 134 19.86 7.05 -28.07
CA SER A 134 19.04 6.09 -28.81
C SER A 134 19.16 6.32 -30.33
N ASP A 135 19.02 7.58 -30.78
CA ASP A 135 19.16 7.97 -32.18
C ASP A 135 20.53 7.56 -32.75
N ILE A 136 21.60 7.70 -31.96
CA ILE A 136 22.96 7.33 -32.39
C ILE A 136 23.13 5.81 -32.45
N ILE A 137 22.53 5.07 -31.52
CA ILE A 137 22.50 3.60 -31.57
C ILE A 137 21.78 3.13 -32.85
N ASP A 138 20.65 3.75 -33.18
CA ASP A 138 19.80 3.35 -34.29
C ASP A 138 20.39 3.76 -35.66
N GLN A 139 21.22 4.81 -35.71
CA GLN A 139 21.96 5.21 -36.92
C GLN A 139 23.00 4.17 -37.34
N ASN A 140 23.59 3.43 -36.40
CA ASN A 140 24.57 2.39 -36.71
C ASN A 140 23.91 1.01 -36.69
N LYS A 141 23.93 0.33 -37.84
CA LYS A 141 23.29 -0.97 -38.04
C LYS A 141 23.73 -2.05 -37.04
N GLU A 142 25.01 -2.08 -36.66
CA GLU A 142 25.54 -3.09 -35.74
C GLU A 142 25.06 -2.84 -34.31
N SER A 143 25.07 -1.59 -33.84
CA SER A 143 24.56 -1.24 -32.51
C SER A 143 23.03 -1.35 -32.43
N ALA A 144 22.31 -1.02 -33.50
CA ALA A 144 20.86 -1.20 -33.58
C ALA A 144 20.47 -2.68 -33.49
N ASN A 145 21.16 -3.56 -34.21
CA ASN A 145 20.96 -5.01 -34.11
C ASN A 145 21.23 -5.52 -32.69
N LEU A 146 22.34 -5.07 -32.07
CA LEU A 146 22.67 -5.42 -30.70
C LEU A 146 21.60 -4.94 -29.70
N LYS A 147 21.00 -3.76 -29.94
CA LYS A 147 19.86 -3.24 -29.14
C LYS A 147 18.65 -4.15 -29.25
N TYR A 148 18.26 -4.56 -30.46
CA TYR A 148 17.14 -5.49 -30.65
C TYR A 148 17.39 -6.85 -29.99
N GLU A 149 18.56 -7.46 -30.21
CA GLU A 149 18.92 -8.73 -29.59
C GLU A 149 18.91 -8.63 -28.06
N TYR A 150 19.41 -7.53 -27.50
CA TYR A 150 19.40 -7.32 -26.06
C TYR A 150 17.99 -7.11 -25.49
N GLN A 151 17.12 -6.40 -26.20
CA GLN A 151 15.72 -6.24 -25.80
C GLN A 151 14.96 -7.57 -25.84
N GLU A 152 15.20 -8.43 -26.84
CA GLU A 152 14.63 -9.78 -26.87
C GLU A 152 15.17 -10.63 -25.71
N PHE A 153 16.48 -10.61 -25.49
CA PHE A 153 17.10 -11.29 -24.35
C PHE A 153 16.49 -10.85 -23.01
N LEU A 154 16.25 -9.54 -22.80
CA LEU A 154 15.62 -9.03 -21.59
C LEU A 154 14.17 -9.50 -21.45
N LYS A 155 13.40 -9.55 -22.53
CA LYS A 155 12.00 -10.04 -22.50
C LYS A 155 11.94 -11.52 -22.12
N GLU A 156 12.82 -12.35 -22.69
CA GLU A 156 12.89 -13.78 -22.38
C GLU A 156 13.35 -14.04 -20.94
N ASN A 157 14.28 -13.23 -20.45
CA ASN A 157 14.88 -13.42 -19.13
C ASN A 157 14.25 -12.56 -18.04
N TRP A 158 13.19 -11.79 -18.35
CA TRP A 158 12.63 -10.78 -17.45
C TRP A 158 12.33 -11.34 -16.07
N ASN A 159 11.71 -12.52 -16.00
CA ASN A 159 11.32 -13.14 -14.73
C ASN A 159 12.51 -13.56 -13.86
N PHE A 160 13.68 -13.83 -14.46
CA PHE A 160 14.91 -14.23 -13.78
C PHE A 160 15.77 -13.05 -13.32
N LEU A 161 15.46 -11.83 -13.78
CA LEU A 161 16.13 -10.63 -13.33
C LEU A 161 15.79 -10.33 -11.86
N SER A 162 16.80 -9.91 -11.10
CA SER A 162 16.63 -9.38 -9.76
C SER A 162 15.74 -8.12 -9.78
N ASN A 163 15.16 -7.78 -8.63
CA ASN A 163 14.29 -6.60 -8.53
C ASN A 163 15.04 -5.30 -8.89
N ASN A 164 16.32 -5.20 -8.54
CA ASN A 164 17.15 -4.04 -8.89
C ASN A 164 17.41 -3.97 -10.41
N GLN A 165 17.61 -5.11 -11.08
CA GLN A 165 17.73 -5.17 -12.54
C GLN A 165 16.43 -4.74 -13.21
N LYS A 166 15.28 -5.30 -12.80
CA LYS A 166 13.96 -4.94 -13.33
C LYS A 166 13.66 -3.46 -13.17
N ALA A 167 14.01 -2.90 -12.02
CA ALA A 167 13.85 -1.48 -11.72
C ALA A 167 14.62 -0.59 -12.71
N ILE A 168 15.85 -0.95 -13.04
CA ILE A 168 16.71 -0.16 -13.95
C ILE A 168 16.29 -0.34 -15.41
N PHE A 169 16.07 -1.58 -15.86
CA PHE A 169 15.68 -1.86 -17.24
C PHE A 169 14.24 -1.42 -17.56
N GLY A 170 13.48 -0.92 -16.57
CA GLY A 170 12.23 -0.20 -16.80
C GLY A 170 12.43 1.22 -17.38
N PHE A 171 13.67 1.71 -17.44
CA PHE A 171 14.04 3.02 -18.00
C PHE A 171 14.81 2.83 -19.31
N GLU A 172 14.25 3.35 -20.41
CA GLU A 172 14.74 3.10 -21.77
C GLU A 172 16.08 3.80 -22.03
N ASN A 173 16.22 5.08 -21.68
CA ASN A 173 17.44 5.84 -21.94
C ASN A 173 18.62 5.35 -21.08
N ILE A 174 18.34 4.82 -19.89
CA ILE A 174 19.36 4.16 -19.07
C ILE A 174 19.85 2.86 -19.73
N SER A 175 18.93 2.08 -20.28
CA SER A 175 19.27 0.85 -21.00
C SER A 175 20.10 1.13 -22.25
N ASP A 176 19.71 2.16 -23.01
CA ASP A 176 20.45 2.63 -24.19
C ASP A 176 21.82 3.20 -23.81
N TYR A 177 21.93 3.93 -22.69
CA TYR A 177 23.23 4.36 -22.17
C TYR A 177 24.18 3.18 -21.89
N LEU A 178 23.69 2.12 -21.21
CA LEU A 178 24.50 0.95 -20.90
C LEU A 178 24.97 0.23 -22.17
N LEU A 179 24.10 0.15 -23.18
CA LEU A 179 24.44 -0.41 -24.49
C LEU A 179 25.46 0.46 -25.23
N ALA A 180 25.22 1.77 -25.32
CA ALA A 180 26.15 2.71 -25.95
C ALA A 180 27.53 2.68 -25.28
N TYR A 181 27.57 2.60 -23.94
CA TYR A 181 28.81 2.47 -23.20
C TYR A 181 29.53 1.16 -23.53
N ALA A 182 28.84 0.02 -23.52
CA ALA A 182 29.42 -1.27 -23.88
C ALA A 182 29.97 -1.27 -25.31
N TYR A 183 29.19 -0.76 -26.26
CA TYR A 183 29.54 -0.77 -27.67
C TYR A 183 30.63 0.26 -28.01
N PHE A 184 30.37 1.56 -27.83
CA PHE A 184 31.28 2.63 -28.27
C PHE A 184 32.51 2.81 -27.38
N LYS A 185 32.41 2.49 -26.08
CA LYS A 185 33.53 2.67 -25.13
C LYS A 185 34.31 1.38 -24.88
N LYS A 186 33.64 0.23 -24.77
CA LYS A 186 34.31 -1.05 -24.49
C LYS A 186 34.49 -1.95 -25.73
N GLY A 187 33.89 -1.60 -26.88
CA GLY A 187 34.03 -2.38 -28.12
C GLY A 187 33.29 -3.71 -28.08
N ILE A 188 32.21 -3.82 -27.31
CA ILE A 188 31.44 -5.05 -27.15
C ILE A 188 30.34 -5.08 -28.20
N SER A 189 30.40 -6.06 -29.11
CA SER A 189 29.43 -6.26 -30.20
C SER A 189 28.56 -7.51 -30.03
N GLU A 190 28.84 -8.37 -29.05
CA GLU A 190 28.13 -9.64 -28.85
C GLU A 190 27.19 -9.61 -27.64
N ILE A 191 26.01 -10.22 -27.78
CA ILE A 191 24.96 -10.25 -26.75
C ILE A 191 25.43 -10.85 -25.41
N ASN A 192 26.17 -11.96 -25.45
CA ASN A 192 26.65 -12.63 -24.23
C ASN A 192 27.69 -11.78 -23.50
N ALA A 193 28.58 -11.14 -24.25
CA ALA A 193 29.58 -10.23 -23.71
C ALA A 193 28.92 -8.96 -23.14
N LEU A 194 27.87 -8.44 -23.79
CA LEU A 194 27.08 -7.31 -23.32
C LEU A 194 26.40 -7.64 -21.98
N ASN A 195 25.70 -8.77 -21.90
CA ASN A 195 25.04 -9.22 -20.69
C ASN A 195 26.02 -9.43 -19.53
N ASN A 196 27.18 -10.02 -19.80
CA ASN A 196 28.25 -10.19 -18.81
C ASN A 196 28.82 -8.83 -18.35
N PHE A 197 29.04 -7.90 -19.29
CA PHE A 197 29.50 -6.56 -18.98
C PHE A 197 28.51 -5.82 -18.07
N ILE A 198 27.24 -5.78 -18.46
CA ILE A 198 26.20 -5.04 -17.72
C ILE A 198 26.05 -5.59 -16.31
N ASN A 199 26.03 -6.92 -16.12
CA ASN A 199 25.72 -7.50 -14.81
C ASN A 199 26.93 -7.63 -13.88
N ASN A 200 28.14 -7.85 -14.41
CA ASN A 200 29.30 -8.23 -13.59
C ASN A 200 30.39 -7.16 -13.49
N ARG A 201 30.30 -6.05 -14.24
CA ARG A 201 31.31 -4.98 -14.22
C ARG A 201 30.84 -3.80 -13.39
N LYS A 202 31.78 -3.16 -12.69
CA LYS A 202 31.51 -1.95 -11.88
C LYS A 202 30.97 -0.79 -12.70
N ASP A 203 31.41 -0.68 -13.96
CA ASP A 203 30.98 0.36 -14.91
C ASP A 203 29.62 0.04 -15.58
N GLY A 204 29.04 -1.14 -15.31
CA GLY A 204 27.76 -1.56 -15.87
C GLY A 204 26.59 -1.16 -14.99
N LEU A 205 25.68 -2.10 -14.73
CA LEU A 205 24.48 -1.90 -13.91
C LEU A 205 24.81 -1.38 -12.50
N ALA A 206 25.92 -1.84 -11.91
CA ALA A 206 26.36 -1.41 -10.59
C ALA A 206 26.59 0.10 -10.49
N ALA A 207 27.05 0.76 -11.57
CA ALA A 207 27.23 2.20 -11.59
C ALA A 207 25.88 2.94 -11.47
N ILE A 208 24.85 2.45 -12.14
CA ILE A 208 23.49 3.01 -12.10
C ILE A 208 22.83 2.77 -10.74
N ILE A 209 22.99 1.56 -10.18
CA ILE A 209 22.50 1.24 -8.83
C ILE A 209 23.16 2.17 -7.81
N ASN A 210 24.48 2.32 -7.86
CA ASN A 210 25.22 3.20 -6.95
C ASN A 210 24.76 4.65 -7.10
N TYR A 211 24.60 5.14 -8.33
CA TYR A 211 24.05 6.47 -8.57
C TYR A 211 22.70 6.67 -7.88
N ALA A 212 21.76 5.74 -8.06
CA ALA A 212 20.41 5.85 -7.53
C ALA A 212 20.39 5.77 -5.99
N VAL A 213 21.09 4.79 -5.43
CA VAL A 213 21.18 4.57 -3.98
C VAL A 213 21.84 5.76 -3.27
N ILE A 214 22.96 6.27 -3.78
CA ILE A 214 23.69 7.37 -3.15
C ILE A 214 22.88 8.67 -3.25
N SER A 215 22.28 8.95 -4.41
CA SER A 215 21.44 10.16 -4.59
C SER A 215 20.21 10.13 -3.69
N ALA A 216 19.56 8.97 -3.56
CA ALA A 216 18.44 8.77 -2.67
C ALA A 216 18.86 8.88 -1.20
N ALA A 217 19.97 8.27 -0.79
CA ALA A 217 20.48 8.36 0.57
C ALA A 217 20.81 9.79 0.98
N ARG A 218 21.43 10.57 0.09
CA ARG A 218 21.71 12.00 0.31
C ARG A 218 20.44 12.82 0.50
N THR A 219 19.44 12.57 -0.34
CA THR A 219 18.13 13.24 -0.25
C THR A 219 17.44 12.87 1.06
N PHE A 220 17.53 11.60 1.46
CA PHE A 220 16.99 11.10 2.72
C PHE A 220 17.65 11.78 3.93
N ILE A 221 18.99 11.80 3.99
CA ILE A 221 19.76 12.48 5.05
C ILE A 221 19.38 13.95 5.17
N GLN A 222 19.25 14.65 4.03
CA GLN A 222 18.85 16.05 4.00
C GLN A 222 17.41 16.26 4.47
N LYS A 223 16.48 15.41 4.02
CA LYS A 223 15.05 15.50 4.38
C LYS A 223 14.84 15.30 5.88
N GLU A 224 15.52 14.32 6.47
CA GLU A 224 15.44 13.99 7.89
C GLU A 224 16.31 14.89 8.78
N SER A 225 16.99 15.90 8.21
CA SER A 225 17.87 16.84 8.93
C SER A 225 18.90 16.14 9.83
N LEU A 226 19.41 14.98 9.39
CA LEU A 226 20.33 14.17 10.19
C LEU A 226 21.71 14.83 10.22
N HIS A 227 22.19 15.12 11.43
CA HIS A 227 23.50 15.72 11.65
C HIS A 227 24.60 14.67 11.49
N ILE A 228 25.14 14.55 10.28
CA ILE A 228 26.25 13.65 9.98
C ILE A 228 27.56 14.43 10.06
N HIS A 229 28.44 14.04 10.99
CA HIS A 229 29.72 14.69 11.19
C HIS A 229 30.63 14.56 9.96
N SER A 230 31.29 15.65 9.58
CA SER A 230 32.28 15.64 8.50
C SER A 230 33.52 14.86 8.94
N VAL A 231 34.09 14.06 8.03
CA VAL A 231 35.27 13.24 8.33
C VAL A 231 36.47 13.83 7.59
N THR A 232 37.59 14.03 8.29
CA THR A 232 38.83 14.48 7.64
C THR A 232 39.64 13.29 7.16
N ILE A 233 39.76 13.11 5.84
CA ILE A 233 40.62 12.09 5.22
C ILE A 233 41.76 12.84 4.51
N LYS A 234 43.03 12.46 4.74
CA LYS A 234 44.19 13.09 4.07
C LYS A 234 44.22 14.64 4.14
N LYS A 235 43.82 15.22 5.28
CA LYS A 235 43.77 16.69 5.54
C LYS A 235 42.71 17.49 4.77
N LEU A 236 41.74 16.84 4.14
CA LEU A 236 40.58 17.51 3.52
C LEU A 236 39.29 17.11 4.27
N PRO A 237 38.37 18.05 4.51
CA PRO A 237 37.06 17.72 5.09
C PRO A 237 36.18 17.05 4.03
N TYR A 238 35.70 15.83 4.32
CA TYR A 238 34.71 15.13 3.51
C TYR A 238 33.35 15.21 4.19
N THR A 239 32.33 15.51 3.41
CA THR A 239 30.94 15.52 3.82
C THR A 239 30.21 14.30 3.24
N TYR A 240 28.97 14.05 3.65
CA TYR A 240 28.14 13.00 3.04
C TYR A 240 27.81 13.29 1.55
N ASN A 241 28.09 14.51 1.06
CA ASN A 241 28.04 14.87 -0.36
C ASN A 241 29.24 14.38 -1.17
N ASP A 242 30.26 13.81 -0.52
CA ASP A 242 31.42 13.24 -1.18
C ASP A 242 31.30 11.72 -1.29
N ASP A 243 31.54 11.17 -2.48
CA ASP A 243 31.43 9.73 -2.75
C ASP A 243 32.43 8.91 -1.93
N GLU A 244 33.55 9.50 -1.52
CA GLU A 244 34.60 8.87 -0.70
C GLU A 244 34.24 8.80 0.79
N HIS A 245 33.13 9.41 1.22
CA HIS A 245 32.76 9.44 2.62
C HIS A 245 32.49 8.02 3.17
N PRO A 246 32.97 7.66 4.38
CA PRO A 246 32.86 6.30 4.91
C PRO A 246 31.43 5.75 4.98
N LEU A 247 30.46 6.60 5.32
CA LEU A 247 29.03 6.24 5.28
C LEU A 247 28.58 5.84 3.87
N ILE A 248 28.97 6.61 2.85
CA ILE A 248 28.59 6.34 1.46
C ILE A 248 29.24 5.04 0.98
N GLN A 249 30.50 4.80 1.32
CA GLN A 249 31.17 3.52 1.03
C GLN A 249 30.47 2.33 1.72
N LYS A 250 29.99 2.51 2.95
CA LYS A 250 29.21 1.49 3.67
C LYS A 250 27.88 1.21 2.98
N ILE A 251 27.17 2.26 2.54
CA ILE A 251 25.91 2.16 1.78
C ILE A 251 26.12 1.43 0.43
N ILE A 252 27.21 1.69 -0.27
CA ILE A 252 27.55 0.98 -1.51
C ILE A 252 27.81 -0.51 -1.22
N SER A 253 28.59 -0.80 -0.18
CA SER A 253 28.97 -2.18 0.17
C SER A 253 27.80 -3.06 0.65
N SER A 254 26.71 -2.45 1.12
CA SER A 254 25.55 -3.18 1.64
C SER A 254 24.57 -3.68 0.58
N ASN A 255 24.76 -3.33 -0.71
CA ASN A 255 23.90 -3.77 -1.82
C ASN A 255 22.40 -3.59 -1.54
N LEU A 256 22.00 -2.37 -1.16
CA LEU A 256 20.62 -2.07 -0.80
C LEU A 256 19.63 -2.44 -1.91
N SER A 257 18.49 -2.99 -1.50
CA SER A 257 17.38 -3.23 -2.40
C SER A 257 16.70 -1.91 -2.78
N LEU A 258 16.33 -1.74 -4.06
CA LEU A 258 15.71 -0.50 -4.56
C LEU A 258 14.20 -0.40 -4.28
N ASN A 259 13.61 -1.41 -3.63
CA ASN A 259 12.17 -1.45 -3.39
C ASN A 259 11.76 -0.53 -2.21
N ASN A 260 10.53 -0.03 -2.27
CA ASN A 260 9.98 0.90 -1.28
C ASN A 260 9.98 0.36 0.15
N PHE A 261 9.72 -0.94 0.32
CA PHE A 261 9.57 -1.56 1.64
C PHE A 261 10.88 -1.78 2.40
N SER A 262 11.99 -1.99 1.69
CA SER A 262 13.29 -2.33 2.29
C SER A 262 14.30 -1.19 2.21
N PHE A 263 14.28 -0.36 1.15
CA PHE A 263 15.32 0.64 0.94
C PHE A 263 15.46 1.58 2.14
N SER A 264 14.39 2.30 2.50
CA SER A 264 14.42 3.28 3.58
C SER A 264 14.72 2.63 4.94
N LYS A 265 14.20 1.42 5.19
CA LYS A 265 14.44 0.66 6.44
C LYS A 265 15.90 0.19 6.57
N GLU A 266 16.46 -0.37 5.52
CA GLU A 266 17.85 -0.83 5.51
C GLU A 266 18.82 0.34 5.52
N LEU A 267 18.50 1.42 4.81
CA LEU A 267 19.26 2.66 4.83
C LEU A 267 19.28 3.27 6.24
N ASN A 268 18.12 3.38 6.90
CA ASN A 268 18.04 3.84 8.29
C ASN A 268 18.92 2.99 9.20
N LYS A 269 18.84 1.67 9.11
CA LYS A 269 19.70 0.79 9.91
C LYS A 269 21.20 1.06 9.71
N ILE A 270 21.63 1.38 8.49
CA ILE A 270 23.03 1.73 8.20
C ILE A 270 23.40 3.09 8.77
N ILE A 271 22.52 4.07 8.58
CA ILE A 271 22.68 5.44 9.08
C ILE A 271 22.68 5.45 10.61
N ASP A 272 21.71 4.82 11.25
CA ASP A 272 21.61 4.66 12.70
C ASP A 272 22.82 3.94 13.26
N ASN A 273 23.29 2.87 12.61
CA ASN A 273 24.53 2.21 13.02
C ASN A 273 25.74 3.17 12.88
N TYR A 274 25.77 4.02 11.87
CA TYR A 274 26.83 5.03 11.72
C TYR A 274 26.74 6.16 12.76
N ILE A 275 25.52 6.61 13.09
CA ILE A 275 25.25 7.68 14.05
C ILE A 275 25.46 7.17 15.49
N TYR A 276 24.89 6.01 15.81
CA TYR A 276 24.77 5.47 17.16
C TYR A 276 25.72 4.29 17.48
N ASN A 277 26.24 3.54 16.50
CA ASN A 277 27.05 2.32 16.74
C ASN A 277 28.42 2.33 16.01
N GLY A 278 29.04 3.51 15.88
CA GLY A 278 30.31 3.73 15.16
C GLY A 278 31.55 3.09 15.81
N LYS A 279 32.74 3.57 15.43
CA LYS A 279 34.06 3.14 15.98
C LYS A 279 34.09 3.15 17.51
N GLU A 280 33.29 4.01 18.11
CA GLU A 280 33.11 4.21 19.54
C GLU A 280 32.39 3.03 20.22
N ALA A 281 31.43 2.38 19.55
CA ALA A 281 30.80 1.17 20.08
C ALA A 281 31.80 0.00 20.19
N LYS A 282 32.69 -0.13 19.20
CA LYS A 282 33.79 -1.10 19.27
C LYS A 282 34.77 -0.79 20.40
N LEU A 283 35.03 0.49 20.68
CA LEU A 283 35.85 0.89 21.82
C LEU A 283 35.20 0.45 23.15
N ILE A 284 33.87 0.59 23.26
CA ILE A 284 33.10 0.16 24.43
C ILE A 284 33.11 -1.38 24.58
N GLU A 285 32.94 -2.13 23.48
CA GLU A 285 32.95 -3.60 23.50
C GLU A 285 34.32 -4.20 23.86
N HIS A 286 35.43 -3.53 23.49
CA HIS A 286 36.79 -3.97 23.86
C HIS A 286 37.21 -3.50 25.26
N ALA A 287 36.38 -2.73 25.96
CA ALA A 287 36.70 -2.22 27.29
C ALA A 287 36.46 -3.29 28.37
N ASP A 288 37.46 -3.51 29.23
CA ASP A 288 37.41 -4.52 30.31
C ASP A 288 36.82 -3.91 31.59
N ILE A 289 35.54 -3.56 31.55
CA ILE A 289 34.85 -2.81 32.62
C ILE A 289 33.54 -3.45 33.09
N GLY A 290 33.29 -4.70 32.68
CA GLY A 290 32.10 -5.48 33.07
C GLY A 290 30.86 -5.19 32.21
N ASP A 291 29.73 -5.81 32.57
CA ASP A 291 28.48 -5.69 31.81
C ASP A 291 27.91 -4.28 31.91
N ILE A 292 27.88 -3.58 30.78
CA ILE A 292 27.30 -2.24 30.64
C ILE A 292 25.82 -2.40 30.27
N PRO A 293 24.87 -1.79 31.01
CA PRO A 293 23.47 -1.77 30.62
C PRO A 293 23.29 -1.23 29.20
N ALA A 294 22.46 -1.89 28.39
CA ALA A 294 22.26 -1.53 26.98
C ALA A 294 21.82 -0.07 26.78
N GLU A 295 21.07 0.46 27.74
CA GLU A 295 20.57 1.85 27.77
C GLU A 295 21.68 2.90 27.87
N TYR A 296 22.86 2.54 28.40
CA TYR A 296 23.98 3.48 28.57
C TYR A 296 24.85 3.59 27.33
N ILE A 297 24.79 2.62 26.42
CA ILE A 297 25.66 2.55 25.24
C ILE A 297 25.51 3.80 24.34
N PRO A 298 24.30 4.29 24.02
CA PRO A 298 24.14 5.50 23.21
C PRO A 298 24.70 6.76 23.88
N LEU A 299 24.51 6.89 25.21
CA LEU A 299 25.02 8.03 25.98
C LEU A 299 26.55 8.00 26.07
N LEU A 300 27.14 6.84 26.32
CA LEU A 300 28.59 6.66 26.34
C LEU A 300 29.22 7.03 25.00
N ILE A 301 28.56 6.71 23.88
CA ILE A 301 29.03 7.11 22.55
C ILE A 301 28.96 8.62 22.37
N LYS A 302 27.93 9.30 22.89
CA LYS A 302 27.86 10.77 22.94
C LYS A 302 29.03 11.36 23.73
N TYR A 303 29.33 10.83 24.92
CA TYR A 303 30.47 11.28 25.73
C TYR A 303 31.84 11.01 25.08
N ILE A 304 32.01 9.85 24.45
CA ILE A 304 33.25 9.50 23.73
C ILE A 304 33.48 10.45 22.55
N LYS A 305 32.44 10.77 21.77
CA LYS A 305 32.52 11.71 20.63
C LYS A 305 32.79 13.14 21.07
N ASN A 306 32.20 13.56 22.19
CA ASN A 306 32.34 14.92 22.73
C ASN A 306 33.56 15.08 23.66
N SER A 307 34.33 14.02 23.88
CA SER A 307 35.51 14.07 24.76
C SER A 307 36.57 15.01 24.18
N PRO A 308 37.11 15.96 24.95
CA PRO A 308 38.19 16.84 24.51
C PRO A 308 39.50 16.08 24.22
N ILE A 309 39.61 14.83 24.69
CA ILE A 309 40.73 13.93 24.44
C ILE A 309 40.24 12.75 23.59
N PRO A 310 40.92 12.40 22.48
CA PRO A 310 40.51 11.28 21.64
C PRO A 310 40.59 9.97 22.42
N ILE A 311 39.47 9.24 22.48
CA ILE A 311 39.39 7.93 23.13
C ILE A 311 39.82 6.85 22.12
N THR A 312 40.68 5.95 22.59
CA THR A 312 41.34 4.87 21.84
C THR A 312 41.40 3.61 22.71
N ASP A 313 41.73 2.45 22.14
CA ASP A 313 41.79 1.18 22.89
C ASP A 313 42.72 1.22 24.12
N LEU A 314 43.69 2.16 24.15
CA LEU A 314 44.66 2.31 25.23
C LEU A 314 44.13 3.08 26.45
N ASN A 315 43.14 3.98 26.27
CA ASN A 315 42.62 4.84 27.35
C ASN A 315 41.12 4.63 27.62
N VAL A 316 40.45 3.80 26.82
CA VAL A 316 39.03 3.50 26.92
C VAL A 316 38.62 2.96 28.30
N ASN A 317 39.42 2.06 28.88
CA ASN A 317 39.19 1.50 30.22
C ASN A 317 39.24 2.53 31.35
N TYR A 318 39.96 3.65 31.14
CA TYR A 318 40.06 4.71 32.13
C TYR A 318 38.88 5.69 32.06
N PHE A 319 38.47 6.07 30.84
CA PHE A 319 37.46 7.10 30.64
C PHE A 319 36.02 6.58 30.74
N LEU A 320 35.74 5.34 30.32
CA LEU A 320 34.38 4.81 30.37
C LEU A 320 33.78 4.76 31.79
N PRO A 321 34.49 4.31 32.83
CA PRO A 321 33.95 4.35 34.19
C PRO A 321 33.59 5.76 34.66
N LEU A 322 34.36 6.77 34.24
CA LEU A 322 34.06 8.17 34.53
C LEU A 322 32.79 8.63 33.84
N PHE A 323 32.61 8.29 32.56
CA PHE A 323 31.38 8.61 31.82
C PHE A 323 30.17 7.85 32.35
N ILE A 324 30.31 6.58 32.73
CA ILE A 324 29.23 5.80 33.38
C ILE A 324 28.81 6.46 34.70
N ASN A 325 29.77 6.92 35.50
CA ASN A 325 29.47 7.62 36.75
C ASN A 325 28.81 8.97 36.51
N GLN A 326 29.22 9.71 35.47
CA GLN A 326 28.55 10.95 35.05
C GLN A 326 27.11 10.70 34.62
N ILE A 327 26.86 9.67 33.81
CA ILE A 327 25.50 9.26 33.39
C ILE A 327 24.64 8.87 34.60
N LYS A 328 25.22 8.15 35.56
CA LYS A 328 24.52 7.76 36.81
C LYS A 328 24.25 8.94 37.74
N SER A 329 25.05 9.99 37.69
CA SER A 329 24.89 11.18 38.53
C SER A 329 24.10 12.30 37.85
N SER A 330 23.83 12.19 36.55
CA SER A 330 23.02 13.14 35.77
C SER A 330 21.53 12.80 35.72
N THR A 331 20.96 12.10 36.70
CA THR A 331 19.50 12.04 36.88
C THR A 331 18.96 13.36 37.43
N PHE A 332 19.03 14.41 36.60
CA PHE A 332 18.16 15.60 36.51
C PHE A 332 18.54 16.32 35.19
N PHE A 333 17.52 16.73 34.43
CA PHE A 333 17.57 17.19 33.03
C PHE A 333 18.53 18.37 32.75
N GLU A 334 19.02 18.45 31.50
CA GLU A 334 19.82 19.55 30.94
C GLU A 334 19.14 20.92 31.15
N GLU A 335 19.76 21.78 31.97
CA GLU A 335 19.57 23.24 31.88
C GLU A 335 20.38 23.77 30.68
N THR A 336 19.68 24.20 29.63
CA THR A 336 20.14 25.35 28.85
C THR A 336 19.70 26.61 29.58
N ASP A 337 20.66 27.51 29.84
CA ASP A 337 20.49 28.86 30.38
C ASP A 337 19.14 29.50 30.04
N THR A 338 18.26 29.69 31.02
CA THR A 338 17.34 30.84 31.03
C THR A 338 16.82 31.11 32.44
N THR A 339 16.73 32.40 32.75
CA THR A 339 16.34 33.02 34.01
C THR A 339 15.03 32.48 34.62
N LEU A 340 15.05 32.26 35.94
CA LEU A 340 13.91 31.93 36.79
C LEU A 340 12.70 32.86 36.54
N THR A 341 11.60 32.29 36.05
CA THR A 341 10.24 32.83 36.14
C THR A 341 9.33 31.75 36.74
N ASP A 342 8.27 32.19 37.43
CA ASP A 342 7.35 31.45 38.32
C ASP A 342 6.63 30.19 37.75
N GLU A 343 7.16 29.52 36.73
CA GLU A 343 6.57 28.36 36.03
C GLU A 343 6.99 26.99 36.62
N GLU A 344 7.95 26.93 37.54
CA GLU A 344 8.45 25.64 38.10
C GLU A 344 7.45 24.91 39.00
N PHE A 345 6.41 25.56 39.50
CA PHE A 345 5.38 24.90 40.30
C PHE A 345 4.40 24.04 39.48
N ASP A 346 4.33 24.22 38.16
CA ASP A 346 3.39 23.49 37.29
C ASP A 346 3.96 22.19 36.71
N LYS A 347 5.30 22.01 36.70
CA LYS A 347 5.95 20.80 36.15
C LYS A 347 5.69 19.52 36.95
N ASP A 348 5.50 19.62 38.27
CA ASP A 348 5.11 18.47 39.10
C ASP A 348 3.68 17.97 38.80
N PHE A 349 2.91 18.74 38.03
CA PHE A 349 1.57 18.38 37.55
C PHE A 349 1.54 18.03 36.06
N GLU A 350 2.69 18.07 35.36
CA GLU A 350 2.78 17.61 33.97
C GLU A 350 2.72 16.08 33.93
N VAL A 351 1.69 15.56 33.29
CA VAL A 351 1.47 14.11 33.16
C VAL A 351 2.27 13.59 31.97
N GLU A 352 3.24 12.73 32.25
CA GLU A 352 3.90 11.93 31.21
C GLU A 352 2.89 10.89 30.69
N PHE A 353 2.45 11.07 29.45
CA PHE A 353 1.49 10.16 28.83
C PHE A 353 2.20 8.86 28.46
N PHE A 354 1.73 7.74 29.03
CA PHE A 354 2.13 6.40 28.61
C PHE A 354 1.53 6.10 27.23
N GLU A 355 2.13 6.64 26.19
CA GLU A 355 1.76 6.32 24.81
C GLU A 355 2.38 4.96 24.44
N ASP A 356 1.55 3.92 24.37
CA ASP A 356 1.92 2.71 23.64
C ASP A 356 2.21 3.12 22.19
N ASP A 357 3.35 2.68 21.69
CA ASP A 357 3.84 2.93 20.33
C ASP A 357 2.78 2.49 19.30
N LYS A 358 1.87 3.41 18.91
CA LYS A 358 0.80 3.18 17.91
C LYS A 358 1.36 2.70 16.57
N SER A 359 2.67 2.84 16.38
CA SER A 359 3.45 2.33 15.25
C SER A 359 3.56 0.79 15.20
N THR A 360 3.27 0.07 16.31
CA THR A 360 3.46 -1.40 16.40
C THR A 360 2.19 -2.23 16.20
N VAL A 361 0.99 -1.67 16.46
CA VAL A 361 -0.28 -2.38 16.23
C VAL A 361 -0.76 -2.10 14.81
N GLN A 362 -0.32 -2.90 13.84
CA GLN A 362 -0.80 -2.74 12.48
C GLN A 362 -2.24 -3.29 12.37
N ALA A 363 -3.21 -2.45 12.02
CA ALA A 363 -4.58 -2.88 11.77
C ALA A 363 -4.64 -3.93 10.64
N ASN A 364 -5.35 -5.03 10.87
CA ASN A 364 -5.51 -6.10 9.89
C ASN A 364 -6.58 -5.71 8.86
N VAL A 365 -6.10 -5.21 7.73
CA VAL A 365 -6.90 -4.83 6.55
C VAL A 365 -7.90 -5.92 6.12
N SER A 366 -7.52 -7.19 6.21
CA SER A 366 -8.38 -8.31 5.78
C SER A 366 -9.59 -8.47 6.69
N ASN A 367 -9.41 -8.26 8.00
CA ASN A 367 -10.49 -8.32 8.98
C ASN A 367 -11.47 -7.17 8.76
N VAL A 368 -10.99 -5.95 8.50
CA VAL A 368 -11.86 -4.80 8.24
C VAL A 368 -12.63 -4.97 6.92
N LYS A 369 -12.00 -5.50 5.86
CA LYS A 369 -12.71 -5.87 4.62
C LYS A 369 -13.75 -6.97 4.85
N CYS A 370 -13.43 -7.94 5.69
CA CYS A 370 -14.36 -8.98 6.09
C CYS A 370 -15.58 -8.40 6.83
N ALA A 371 -15.36 -7.44 7.73
CA ALA A 371 -16.43 -6.69 8.38
C ALA A 371 -17.26 -5.91 7.36
N ALA A 372 -16.65 -5.18 6.42
CA ALA A 372 -17.37 -4.46 5.37
C ALA A 372 -18.34 -5.38 4.60
N LYS A 373 -17.86 -6.57 4.23
CA LYS A 373 -18.65 -7.60 3.53
C LYS A 373 -19.77 -8.19 4.42
N LEU A 374 -19.49 -8.39 5.71
CA LEU A 374 -20.48 -8.87 6.68
C LEU A 374 -21.57 -7.83 6.89
N PHE A 375 -21.22 -6.55 7.02
CA PHE A 375 -22.16 -5.44 7.20
C PHE A 375 -23.10 -5.33 6.00
N TYR A 376 -22.56 -5.39 4.79
CA TYR A 376 -23.36 -5.43 3.57
C TYR A 376 -24.36 -6.60 3.58
N SER A 377 -23.87 -7.79 3.91
CA SER A 377 -24.67 -9.01 3.93
C SER A 377 -25.73 -8.98 5.03
N MET A 378 -25.46 -8.33 6.17
CA MET A 378 -26.42 -8.09 7.23
C MET A 378 -27.57 -7.17 6.77
N VAL A 379 -27.25 -6.02 6.18
CA VAL A 379 -28.26 -5.05 5.76
C VAL A 379 -29.12 -5.61 4.62
N VAL A 380 -28.50 -6.22 3.60
CA VAL A 380 -29.25 -6.80 2.47
C VAL A 380 -29.90 -8.14 2.85
N GLY A 381 -29.28 -8.94 3.71
CA GLY A 381 -29.81 -10.24 4.10
C GLY A 381 -30.93 -10.16 5.12
N GLU A 382 -30.72 -9.43 6.21
CA GLU A 382 -31.66 -9.37 7.34
C GLU A 382 -32.60 -8.15 7.26
N GLU A 383 -32.12 -6.95 6.94
CA GLU A 383 -33.00 -5.76 6.92
C GLU A 383 -33.90 -5.70 5.66
N LEU A 384 -33.44 -6.17 4.50
CA LEU A 384 -34.32 -6.43 3.34
C LEU A 384 -35.01 -7.80 3.41
N ASP A 385 -34.67 -8.62 4.40
CA ASP A 385 -35.25 -9.94 4.66
C ASP A 385 -35.08 -10.96 3.50
N VAL A 386 -34.02 -10.81 2.68
CA VAL A 386 -33.79 -11.63 1.47
C VAL A 386 -33.77 -13.13 1.77
N PHE A 387 -33.17 -13.55 2.89
CA PHE A 387 -33.11 -14.96 3.27
C PHE A 387 -34.46 -15.57 3.59
N ASN A 388 -35.41 -14.79 4.12
CA ASN A 388 -36.76 -15.27 4.38
C ASN A 388 -37.67 -15.09 3.16
N LEU A 389 -37.45 -14.05 2.36
CA LEU A 389 -38.19 -13.82 1.12
C LEU A 389 -38.00 -14.94 0.11
N VAL A 390 -36.80 -15.55 0.02
CA VAL A 390 -36.62 -16.71 -0.86
C VAL A 390 -37.41 -17.92 -0.37
N ASN A 391 -37.51 -18.14 0.94
CA ASN A 391 -38.35 -19.20 1.50
C ASN A 391 -39.84 -18.89 1.26
N TYR A 392 -40.26 -17.63 1.46
CA TYR A 392 -41.63 -17.21 1.18
C TYR A 392 -41.97 -17.36 -0.31
N PHE A 393 -41.05 -16.98 -1.19
CA PHE A 393 -41.19 -17.13 -2.63
C PHE A 393 -41.45 -18.58 -2.99
N THR A 394 -40.64 -19.51 -2.49
CA THR A 394 -40.73 -20.93 -2.86
C THR A 394 -41.88 -21.67 -2.18
N HIS A 395 -42.16 -21.40 -0.89
CA HIS A 395 -43.18 -22.13 -0.13
C HIS A 395 -44.59 -21.55 -0.26
N LYS A 396 -44.75 -20.23 -0.43
CA LYS A 396 -46.08 -19.58 -0.45
C LYS A 396 -46.38 -18.94 -1.80
N PHE A 397 -45.41 -18.25 -2.42
CA PHE A 397 -45.67 -17.48 -3.63
C PHE A 397 -45.80 -18.37 -4.89
N LEU A 398 -44.90 -19.35 -5.07
CA LEU A 398 -44.99 -20.32 -6.17
C LEU A 398 -46.32 -21.11 -6.13
N ILE A 399 -46.78 -21.44 -4.93
CA ILE A 399 -48.02 -22.23 -4.74
C ILE A 399 -49.27 -21.36 -4.95
N LYS A 400 -49.36 -20.19 -4.31
CA LYS A 400 -50.58 -19.36 -4.34
C LYS A 400 -50.77 -18.57 -5.63
N ASN A 401 -49.69 -18.03 -6.20
CA ASN A 401 -49.76 -17.12 -7.35
C ASN A 401 -49.48 -17.81 -8.69
N ARG A 402 -49.41 -19.16 -8.71
CA ARG A 402 -49.27 -19.99 -9.91
C ARG A 402 -48.14 -19.53 -10.84
N ILE A 403 -46.97 -19.23 -10.26
CA ILE A 403 -45.76 -19.04 -11.06
C ILE A 403 -45.33 -20.40 -11.59
N ASP A 404 -45.16 -20.49 -12.90
CA ASP A 404 -44.66 -21.69 -13.55
C ASP A 404 -43.18 -21.52 -13.90
N ILE A 405 -42.35 -22.48 -13.49
CA ILE A 405 -40.89 -22.43 -13.71
C ILE A 405 -40.55 -23.35 -14.88
N GLN A 406 -40.36 -22.74 -16.04
CA GLN A 406 -40.03 -23.39 -17.30
C GLN A 406 -38.53 -23.61 -17.46
N ASP A 407 -37.68 -22.69 -16.97
CA ASP A 407 -36.23 -22.84 -17.11
C ASP A 407 -35.68 -23.96 -16.20
N PRO A 408 -35.03 -25.01 -16.77
CA PRO A 408 -34.47 -26.10 -15.98
C PRO A 408 -33.35 -25.63 -15.03
N LYS A 409 -32.59 -24.59 -15.37
CA LYS A 409 -31.51 -24.08 -14.52
C LYS A 409 -32.06 -23.38 -13.28
N LEU A 410 -33.10 -22.56 -13.44
CA LEU A 410 -33.77 -21.94 -12.29
C LEU A 410 -34.37 -23.00 -11.38
N ARG A 411 -35.00 -24.03 -11.97
CA ARG A 411 -35.56 -25.16 -11.24
C ARG A 411 -34.49 -25.90 -10.43
N GLU A 412 -33.35 -26.21 -11.03
CA GLU A 412 -32.22 -26.87 -10.36
C GLU A 412 -31.67 -26.00 -9.21
N ASN A 413 -31.48 -24.69 -9.45
CA ASN A 413 -31.01 -23.76 -8.43
C ASN A 413 -31.97 -23.68 -7.23
N ILE A 414 -33.27 -23.57 -7.49
CA ILE A 414 -34.31 -23.57 -6.44
C ILE A 414 -34.32 -24.91 -5.71
N GLN A 415 -34.19 -26.03 -6.43
CA GLN A 415 -34.22 -27.35 -5.84
C GLN A 415 -33.03 -27.58 -4.91
N MET A 416 -31.83 -27.20 -5.35
CA MET A 416 -30.60 -27.29 -4.57
C MET A 416 -30.70 -26.40 -3.31
N TYR A 417 -31.17 -25.17 -3.48
CA TYR A 417 -31.25 -24.18 -2.39
C TYR A 417 -32.29 -24.54 -1.32
N VAL A 418 -33.52 -24.84 -1.73
CA VAL A 418 -34.64 -25.03 -0.80
C VAL A 418 -34.71 -26.46 -0.25
N PHE A 419 -34.53 -27.47 -1.10
CA PHE A 419 -34.70 -28.86 -0.68
C PHE A 419 -33.40 -29.53 -0.24
N SER A 420 -32.25 -29.09 -0.75
CA SER A 420 -30.95 -29.67 -0.40
C SER A 420 -30.15 -28.81 0.59
N ASN A 421 -30.65 -27.64 0.98
CA ASN A 421 -29.97 -26.67 1.85
C ASN A 421 -28.54 -26.33 1.39
N LYS A 422 -28.33 -26.32 0.07
CA LYS A 422 -27.02 -26.10 -0.57
C LYS A 422 -27.14 -25.10 -1.70
N PHE A 423 -26.04 -24.46 -2.05
CA PHE A 423 -26.02 -23.58 -3.21
C PHE A 423 -24.67 -23.64 -3.91
N THR A 424 -24.66 -23.31 -5.20
CA THR A 424 -23.40 -23.18 -5.94
C THR A 424 -22.95 -21.74 -5.83
N ASP A 425 -21.78 -21.50 -5.22
CA ASP A 425 -21.18 -20.18 -5.20
C ASP A 425 -20.97 -19.70 -6.64
N VAL A 426 -21.54 -18.54 -6.95
CA VAL A 426 -21.52 -17.92 -8.27
C VAL A 426 -20.09 -17.61 -8.73
N THR A 427 -19.18 -17.35 -7.79
CA THR A 427 -17.80 -16.95 -8.10
C THR A 427 -16.88 -18.16 -8.26
N SER A 428 -16.89 -19.09 -7.30
CA SER A 428 -15.97 -20.23 -7.29
C SER A 428 -16.53 -21.50 -7.95
N GLY A 429 -17.84 -21.57 -8.22
CA GLY A 429 -18.51 -22.76 -8.73
C GLY A 429 -18.58 -23.93 -7.73
N ARG A 430 -18.19 -23.72 -6.47
CA ARG A 430 -18.23 -24.74 -5.43
C ARG A 430 -19.62 -24.83 -4.82
N VAL A 431 -20.02 -26.05 -4.44
CA VAL A 431 -21.26 -26.26 -3.68
C VAL A 431 -20.98 -26.00 -2.20
N LEU A 432 -21.72 -25.08 -1.61
CA LEU A 432 -21.66 -24.67 -0.22
C LEU A 432 -22.98 -24.99 0.49
N GLU A 433 -22.95 -25.07 1.81
CA GLU A 433 -24.14 -25.22 2.64
C GLU A 433 -24.75 -23.86 2.98
N ARG A 434 -26.07 -23.84 3.09
CA ARG A 434 -26.84 -22.66 3.48
C ARG A 434 -26.53 -22.28 4.93
N THR A 435 -26.35 -20.98 5.18
CA THR A 435 -26.10 -20.46 6.53
C THR A 435 -27.39 -20.43 7.36
N ARG A 436 -27.29 -20.69 8.67
CA ARG A 436 -28.45 -20.67 9.56
C ARG A 436 -28.71 -19.26 10.08
N PRO A 437 -29.99 -18.86 10.29
CA PRO A 437 -30.32 -17.54 10.83
C PRO A 437 -29.64 -17.23 12.17
N GLY A 438 -29.63 -18.21 13.09
CA GLY A 438 -28.98 -18.05 14.40
C GLY A 438 -27.47 -17.80 14.29
N GLU A 439 -26.78 -18.53 13.40
CA GLU A 439 -25.36 -18.36 13.15
C GLU A 439 -25.06 -16.96 12.58
N ARG A 440 -25.83 -16.52 11.58
CA ARG A 440 -25.69 -15.17 11.01
C ARG A 440 -25.82 -14.08 12.08
N GLN A 441 -26.89 -14.15 12.88
CA GLN A 441 -27.13 -13.17 13.94
C GLN A 441 -26.06 -13.18 15.04
N MET A 442 -25.50 -14.35 15.36
CA MET A 442 -24.37 -14.45 16.27
C MET A 442 -23.18 -13.63 15.77
N PHE A 443 -22.79 -13.81 14.50
CA PHE A 443 -21.65 -13.08 13.93
C PHE A 443 -21.91 -11.58 13.71
N TYR A 444 -23.15 -11.18 13.41
CA TYR A 444 -23.53 -9.75 13.39
C TYR A 444 -23.39 -9.12 14.77
N ARG A 445 -23.76 -9.85 15.82
CA ARG A 445 -23.61 -9.40 17.19
C ARG A 445 -22.15 -9.36 17.64
N GLN A 446 -21.34 -10.36 17.25
CA GLN A 446 -19.91 -10.35 17.50
C GLN A 446 -19.25 -9.08 16.94
N VAL A 447 -19.48 -8.77 15.67
CA VAL A 447 -18.71 -7.75 14.94
C VAL A 447 -19.31 -6.35 15.10
N PHE A 448 -20.63 -6.21 15.18
CA PHE A 448 -21.30 -4.90 15.19
C PHE A 448 -22.20 -4.66 16.40
N ASN A 449 -22.42 -5.68 17.24
CA ASN A 449 -23.44 -5.67 18.29
C ASN A 449 -24.83 -5.26 17.76
N ILE A 450 -25.20 -5.85 16.61
CA ILE A 450 -26.50 -5.69 15.98
C ILE A 450 -27.21 -7.04 15.90
N GLY A 451 -28.50 -7.05 16.24
CA GLY A 451 -29.35 -8.24 16.21
C GLY A 451 -29.55 -8.89 17.58
N ASN A 452 -30.49 -9.84 17.63
CA ASN A 452 -30.93 -10.49 18.88
C ASN A 452 -30.43 -11.94 19.01
N GLY A 453 -29.45 -12.34 18.20
CA GLY A 453 -28.93 -13.70 18.20
C GLY A 453 -28.27 -14.06 19.54
N PRO A 454 -28.40 -15.32 19.99
CA PRO A 454 -27.66 -15.80 21.15
C PRO A 454 -26.16 -15.78 20.84
N VAL A 455 -25.38 -15.39 21.85
CA VAL A 455 -23.92 -15.33 21.79
C VAL A 455 -23.39 -16.42 22.70
N THR A 456 -22.39 -17.19 22.24
CA THR A 456 -21.71 -18.18 23.08
C THR A 456 -20.87 -17.47 24.15
N ASP A 457 -20.74 -18.06 25.34
CA ASP A 457 -20.04 -17.44 26.48
C ASP A 457 -18.58 -17.03 26.18
N ASP A 458 -17.93 -17.71 25.24
CA ASP A 458 -16.55 -17.45 24.82
C ASP A 458 -16.40 -16.32 23.78
N MET A 459 -17.50 -15.73 23.30
CA MET A 459 -17.48 -14.76 22.22
C MET A 459 -17.67 -13.33 22.74
N ILE A 460 -16.68 -12.49 22.49
CA ILE A 460 -16.70 -11.07 22.88
C ILE A 460 -17.57 -10.30 21.88
N VAL A 461 -18.53 -9.54 22.40
CA VAL A 461 -19.45 -8.70 21.63
C VAL A 461 -18.83 -7.31 21.48
N ASN A 462 -18.78 -6.80 20.25
CA ASN A 462 -18.26 -5.47 19.96
C ASN A 462 -19.23 -4.36 20.36
N THR A 463 -19.22 -3.95 21.63
CA THR A 463 -20.10 -2.91 22.16
C THR A 463 -19.87 -1.53 21.56
N ASP A 464 -18.66 -1.27 21.08
CA ASP A 464 -18.19 0.08 20.75
C ASP A 464 -18.53 0.48 19.32
N PHE A 465 -18.73 -0.49 18.42
CA PHE A 465 -18.98 -0.26 16.99
C PHE A 465 -20.08 0.78 16.75
N ASN A 466 -21.23 0.65 17.43
CA ASN A 466 -22.36 1.56 17.23
C ASN A 466 -22.01 3.01 17.63
N GLY A 467 -21.21 3.18 18.68
CA GLY A 467 -20.72 4.50 19.10
C GLY A 467 -19.77 5.08 18.06
N LEU A 468 -18.74 4.32 17.69
CA LEU A 468 -17.71 4.73 16.73
C LEU A 468 -18.29 5.04 15.34
N TRP A 469 -19.22 4.20 14.86
CA TRP A 469 -19.90 4.41 13.58
C TRP A 469 -20.72 5.70 13.58
N LYS A 470 -21.40 5.99 14.69
CA LYS A 470 -22.16 7.24 14.85
C LYS A 470 -21.23 8.45 14.94
N THR A 471 -20.13 8.35 15.68
CA THR A 471 -19.12 9.42 15.78
C THR A 471 -18.56 9.77 14.41
N LEU A 472 -18.17 8.77 13.61
CA LEU A 472 -17.71 9.01 12.24
C LEU A 472 -18.71 9.81 11.40
N ILE A 473 -19.99 9.42 11.47
CA ILE A 473 -21.07 10.09 10.72
C ILE A 473 -21.22 11.55 11.19
N LEU A 474 -21.19 11.80 12.51
CA LEU A 474 -21.32 13.14 13.07
C LEU A 474 -20.13 14.05 12.73
N GLU A 475 -18.90 13.56 12.88
CA GLU A 475 -17.70 14.34 12.55
C GLU A 475 -17.60 14.65 11.05
N ALA A 476 -18.04 13.73 10.20
CA ALA A 476 -18.14 13.97 8.76
C ALA A 476 -19.21 15.01 8.41
N ASP A 477 -20.36 14.98 9.09
CA ASP A 477 -21.43 15.97 8.92
C ASP A 477 -20.97 17.37 9.36
N GLU A 478 -20.36 17.48 10.53
CA GLU A 478 -19.75 18.73 11.02
C GLU A 478 -18.67 19.26 10.07
N TYR A 479 -17.85 18.38 9.51
CA TYR A 479 -16.87 18.75 8.50
C TYR A 479 -17.54 19.35 7.26
N ILE A 480 -18.62 18.71 6.76
CA ILE A 480 -19.37 19.19 5.59
C ILE A 480 -19.98 20.56 5.87
N GLU A 481 -20.60 20.77 7.04
CA GLU A 481 -21.19 22.06 7.43
C GLU A 481 -20.11 23.15 7.49
N LYS A 482 -18.98 22.88 8.15
CA LYS A 482 -17.84 23.81 8.24
C LYS A 482 -17.26 24.12 6.86
N ALA A 483 -17.17 23.12 5.98
CA ALA A 483 -16.67 23.29 4.62
C ALA A 483 -17.62 24.13 3.75
N GLN A 484 -18.94 23.98 3.91
CA GLN A 484 -19.95 24.77 3.19
C GLN A 484 -20.01 26.23 3.64
N LEU A 485 -19.75 26.50 4.92
CA LEU A 485 -19.74 27.85 5.49
C LEU A 485 -18.43 28.61 5.22
N SER A 486 -17.35 27.90 4.90
CA SER A 486 -16.04 28.51 4.66
C SER A 486 -15.97 29.21 3.29
N PRO A 487 -15.50 30.48 3.22
CA PRO A 487 -15.24 31.16 1.95
C PRO A 487 -14.16 30.48 1.09
N ASN A 488 -13.28 29.69 1.73
CA ASN A 488 -12.23 28.87 1.11
C ASN A 488 -12.27 27.46 1.73
N PRO A 489 -13.01 26.51 1.14
CA PRO A 489 -13.24 25.17 1.72
C PRO A 489 -11.95 24.35 1.88
N ASP A 490 -10.99 24.50 0.96
CA ASP A 490 -9.80 23.65 0.92
C ASP A 490 -8.71 24.02 1.94
N SER A 491 -8.77 25.21 2.56
CA SER A 491 -7.65 25.76 3.34
C SER A 491 -7.91 25.96 4.85
N TYR A 492 -9.14 25.79 5.35
CA TYR A 492 -9.49 26.21 6.72
C TYR A 492 -10.24 25.20 7.59
N VAL A 493 -10.70 24.07 7.06
CA VAL A 493 -11.43 23.07 7.87
C VAL A 493 -10.54 21.89 8.20
N SER A 494 -10.30 21.68 9.49
CA SER A 494 -9.51 20.54 9.98
C SER A 494 -10.15 19.20 9.59
N ARG A 495 -9.33 18.29 9.06
CA ARG A 495 -9.72 16.91 8.70
C ARG A 495 -9.47 15.92 9.85
N GLN A 496 -8.81 16.37 10.93
CA GLN A 496 -8.27 15.52 11.98
C GLN A 496 -9.33 14.65 12.67
N ASN A 497 -10.49 15.23 13.02
CA ASN A 497 -11.53 14.48 13.74
C ASN A 497 -12.07 13.31 12.91
N VAL A 498 -12.26 13.54 11.59
CA VAL A 498 -12.72 12.48 10.67
C VAL A 498 -11.66 11.39 10.55
N MET A 499 -10.38 11.77 10.44
CA MET A 499 -9.27 10.81 10.38
C MET A 499 -9.17 9.97 11.65
N GLN A 500 -9.28 10.59 12.82
CA GLN A 500 -9.29 9.88 14.10
C GLN A 500 -10.46 8.89 14.20
N ALA A 501 -11.67 9.32 13.82
CA ALA A 501 -12.84 8.43 13.82
C ALA A 501 -12.67 7.24 12.85
N VAL A 502 -12.02 7.46 11.71
CA VAL A 502 -11.67 6.39 10.75
C VAL A 502 -10.65 5.41 11.35
N GLU A 503 -9.60 5.91 12.01
CA GLU A 503 -8.59 5.08 12.68
C GLU A 503 -9.22 4.23 13.78
N GLU A 504 -10.00 4.83 14.67
CA GLU A 504 -10.67 4.11 15.77
C GLU A 504 -11.58 2.99 15.24
N LEU A 505 -12.34 3.24 14.18
CA LEU A 505 -13.14 2.22 13.50
C LEU A 505 -12.27 1.14 12.86
N GLN A 506 -11.15 1.50 12.22
CA GLN A 506 -10.24 0.55 11.59
C GLN A 506 -9.66 -0.42 12.63
N TYR A 507 -9.21 0.10 13.78
CA TYR A 507 -8.71 -0.70 14.90
C TYR A 507 -9.79 -1.58 15.51
N ASN A 508 -10.96 -1.02 15.81
CA ASN A 508 -12.08 -1.74 16.38
C ASN A 508 -12.51 -2.93 15.51
N LEU A 509 -12.69 -2.71 14.20
CA LEU A 509 -13.10 -3.77 13.27
C LEU A 509 -11.99 -4.80 13.03
N SER A 510 -10.73 -4.36 13.04
CA SER A 510 -9.58 -5.26 12.94
C SER A 510 -9.53 -6.27 14.10
N ALA A 511 -9.85 -5.81 15.32
CA ALA A 511 -9.85 -6.66 16.51
C ALA A 511 -11.09 -7.57 16.60
N ASN A 512 -12.27 -7.06 16.25
CA ASN A 512 -13.53 -7.77 16.48
C ASN A 512 -13.96 -8.68 15.31
N CYS A 513 -13.51 -8.43 14.08
CA CYS A 513 -13.80 -9.31 12.94
C CYS A 513 -12.71 -10.37 12.76
N THR A 514 -12.57 -11.25 13.75
CA THR A 514 -11.52 -12.28 13.83
C THR A 514 -12.11 -13.70 13.95
N GLY A 515 -11.25 -14.71 13.78
CA GLY A 515 -11.63 -16.12 13.98
C GLY A 515 -12.71 -16.60 12.99
N MET A 516 -13.76 -17.25 13.51
CA MET A 516 -14.84 -17.81 12.68
C MET A 516 -15.62 -16.76 11.88
N ALA A 517 -15.66 -15.50 12.34
CA ALA A 517 -16.27 -14.41 11.58
C ALA A 517 -15.63 -14.23 10.18
N THR A 518 -14.32 -14.46 10.08
CA THR A 518 -13.57 -14.37 8.81
C THR A 518 -13.87 -15.52 7.85
N VAL A 519 -14.32 -16.66 8.36
CA VAL A 519 -14.70 -17.84 7.58
C VAL A 519 -16.14 -17.73 7.10
N ILE A 520 -17.04 -17.30 8.00
CA ILE A 520 -18.48 -17.31 7.74
C ILE A 520 -18.96 -16.12 6.91
N SER A 521 -18.36 -14.93 7.06
CA SER A 521 -18.75 -13.72 6.32
C SER A 521 -18.71 -13.92 4.79
N PRO A 522 -17.64 -14.51 4.21
CA PRO A 522 -17.64 -14.88 2.80
C PRO A 522 -18.75 -15.85 2.40
N MET A 523 -19.10 -16.81 3.27
CA MET A 523 -20.17 -17.79 3.00
C MET A 523 -21.55 -17.11 2.98
N ILE A 524 -21.85 -16.27 3.97
CA ILE A 524 -23.11 -15.50 4.05
C ILE A 524 -23.30 -14.65 2.79
N TYR A 525 -22.26 -13.92 2.38
CA TYR A 525 -22.31 -13.14 1.16
C TYR A 525 -22.52 -14.00 -0.08
N SER A 526 -21.84 -15.16 -0.16
CA SER A 526 -21.95 -16.04 -1.32
C SER A 526 -23.37 -16.61 -1.45
N GLU A 527 -24.00 -16.93 -0.31
CA GLU A 527 -25.41 -17.32 -0.26
C GLU A 527 -26.32 -16.19 -0.74
N LEU A 528 -26.14 -14.99 -0.20
CA LEU A 528 -26.89 -13.80 -0.63
C LEU A 528 -26.73 -13.54 -2.13
N ASN A 529 -25.49 -13.59 -2.62
CA ASN A 529 -25.14 -13.38 -4.01
C ASN A 529 -25.81 -14.41 -4.94
N PHE A 530 -25.86 -15.67 -4.50
CA PHE A 530 -26.58 -16.73 -5.19
C PHE A 530 -28.09 -16.45 -5.25
N ILE A 531 -28.74 -16.11 -4.12
CA ILE A 531 -30.18 -15.83 -4.09
C ILE A 531 -30.53 -14.69 -5.05
N VAL A 532 -29.79 -13.59 -4.96
CA VAL A 532 -30.03 -12.40 -5.79
C VAL A 532 -29.83 -12.73 -7.26
N HIS A 533 -28.65 -13.24 -7.67
CA HIS A 533 -28.33 -13.38 -9.10
C HIS A 533 -28.89 -14.64 -9.76
N LYS A 534 -29.07 -15.73 -9.02
CA LYS A 534 -29.55 -17.01 -9.59
C LYS A 534 -31.05 -17.23 -9.43
N ILE A 535 -31.70 -16.54 -8.49
CA ILE A 535 -33.14 -16.68 -8.24
C ILE A 535 -33.88 -15.38 -8.57
N PHE A 536 -33.63 -14.28 -7.85
CA PHE A 536 -34.43 -13.06 -7.98
C PHE A 536 -34.17 -12.26 -9.27
N GLU A 537 -32.94 -12.23 -9.76
CA GLU A 537 -32.59 -11.63 -11.05
C GLU A 537 -32.91 -12.53 -12.25
N HIS A 538 -33.39 -13.75 -12.01
CA HIS A 538 -33.71 -14.65 -13.10
C HIS A 538 -34.83 -14.04 -13.97
N PRO A 539 -34.66 -13.95 -15.31
CA PRO A 539 -35.62 -13.26 -16.18
C PRO A 539 -37.06 -13.77 -16.05
N GLU A 540 -37.20 -15.08 -15.82
CA GLU A 540 -38.49 -15.72 -15.59
C GLU A 540 -39.18 -15.25 -14.30
N VAL A 541 -38.42 -15.11 -13.20
CA VAL A 541 -38.93 -14.62 -11.91
C VAL A 541 -39.31 -13.15 -12.04
N ILE A 542 -38.44 -12.32 -12.63
CA ILE A 542 -38.71 -10.90 -12.86
C ILE A 542 -40.02 -10.72 -13.63
N ARG A 543 -40.18 -11.42 -14.77
CA ARG A 543 -41.35 -11.27 -15.64
C ARG A 543 -42.65 -11.68 -14.94
N GLN A 544 -42.62 -12.72 -14.12
CA GLN A 544 -43.83 -13.27 -13.48
C GLN A 544 -44.19 -12.57 -12.17
N VAL A 545 -43.20 -12.09 -11.40
CA VAL A 545 -43.46 -11.36 -10.15
C VAL A 545 -43.73 -9.87 -10.41
N VAL A 546 -43.03 -9.25 -11.37
CA VAL A 546 -43.14 -7.82 -11.67
C VAL A 546 -43.23 -7.60 -13.21
N PRO A 547 -44.45 -7.64 -13.79
CA PRO A 547 -44.63 -7.60 -15.24
C PRO A 547 -44.21 -6.29 -15.93
N ALA A 548 -44.03 -5.19 -15.18
CA ALA A 548 -43.70 -3.87 -15.71
C ALA A 548 -42.37 -3.34 -15.12
N ASN A 549 -41.38 -3.05 -15.99
CA ASN A 549 -40.05 -2.53 -15.64
C ASN A 549 -39.40 -3.23 -14.43
N GLY A 550 -39.29 -4.56 -14.54
CA GLY A 550 -38.84 -5.40 -13.45
C GLY A 550 -37.33 -5.29 -13.19
N THR A 551 -36.99 -4.95 -11.95
CA THR A 551 -35.66 -5.17 -11.36
C THR A 551 -35.83 -6.11 -10.18
N TRP A 552 -34.76 -6.78 -9.74
CA TRP A 552 -34.84 -7.65 -8.58
C TRP A 552 -35.25 -6.91 -7.29
N TRP A 553 -34.94 -5.60 -7.20
CA TRP A 553 -35.45 -4.73 -6.14
C TRP A 553 -36.97 -4.76 -6.06
N ARG A 554 -37.64 -4.63 -7.20
CA ARG A 554 -39.10 -4.69 -7.28
C ARG A 554 -39.62 -6.08 -6.92
N VAL A 555 -38.92 -7.13 -7.33
CA VAL A 555 -39.26 -8.51 -6.93
C VAL A 555 -39.25 -8.62 -5.39
N VAL A 556 -38.19 -8.14 -4.75
CA VAL A 556 -38.08 -8.09 -3.29
C VAL A 556 -39.19 -7.25 -2.65
N GLU A 557 -39.50 -6.05 -3.17
CA GLU A 557 -40.59 -5.21 -2.66
C GLU A 557 -41.96 -5.90 -2.76
N THR A 558 -42.25 -6.55 -3.90
CA THR A 558 -43.51 -7.26 -4.12
C THR A 558 -43.64 -8.47 -3.21
N LEU A 559 -42.58 -9.26 -3.06
CA LEU A 559 -42.56 -10.41 -2.15
C LEU A 559 -42.67 -9.96 -0.69
N TYR A 560 -41.97 -8.90 -0.31
CA TYR A 560 -42.01 -8.35 1.04
C TYR A 560 -43.38 -7.78 1.39
N ALA A 561 -43.99 -7.02 0.48
CA ALA A 561 -45.36 -6.54 0.64
C ALA A 561 -46.36 -7.70 0.80
N SER A 562 -46.17 -8.79 0.06
CA SER A 562 -47.02 -9.98 0.17
C SER A 562 -46.79 -10.76 1.47
N MET A 563 -45.55 -10.79 1.97
CA MET A 563 -45.17 -11.53 3.18
C MET A 563 -45.53 -10.78 4.47
N LYS A 564 -45.22 -9.49 4.55
CA LYS A 564 -45.34 -8.66 5.77
C LYS A 564 -46.51 -7.67 5.73
N GLN A 565 -47.26 -7.62 4.61
CA GLN A 565 -48.38 -6.68 4.41
C GLN A 565 -47.97 -5.19 4.58
N ARG A 566 -46.69 -4.88 4.34
CA ARG A 566 -46.13 -3.53 4.43
C ARG A 566 -45.23 -3.27 3.24
N ARG A 567 -45.25 -2.03 2.73
CA ARG A 567 -44.32 -1.61 1.67
C ARG A 567 -42.96 -1.26 2.27
N LEU A 568 -41.92 -1.80 1.65
CA LEU A 568 -40.53 -1.47 1.92
C LEU A 568 -39.97 -0.72 0.72
N ASN A 569 -39.13 0.28 0.94
CA ASN A 569 -38.35 0.88 -0.15
C ASN A 569 -37.02 0.12 -0.25
N ALA A 570 -36.98 -0.94 -1.06
CA ALA A 570 -35.82 -1.82 -1.13
C ALA A 570 -34.59 -1.09 -1.71
N THR A 571 -34.84 -0.16 -2.63
CA THR A 571 -33.80 0.67 -3.27
C THR A 571 -33.03 1.49 -2.24
N VAL A 572 -33.74 2.14 -1.31
CA VAL A 572 -33.10 3.00 -0.29
C VAL A 572 -32.27 2.17 0.68
N ILE A 573 -32.78 1.03 1.14
CA ILE A 573 -32.04 0.15 2.06
C ILE A 573 -30.82 -0.46 1.39
N TYR A 574 -30.93 -0.84 0.11
CA TYR A 574 -29.78 -1.30 -0.64
C TYR A 574 -28.72 -0.23 -0.83
N ASN A 575 -29.12 0.99 -1.18
CA ASN A 575 -28.19 2.10 -1.33
C ASN A 575 -27.44 2.33 -0.02
N ARG A 576 -28.13 2.26 1.13
CA ARG A 576 -27.49 2.29 2.45
C ARG A 576 -26.47 1.16 2.61
N ALA A 577 -26.81 -0.07 2.24
CA ALA A 577 -25.88 -1.21 2.33
C ALA A 577 -24.63 -0.99 1.46
N LYS A 578 -24.82 -0.55 0.20
CA LYS A 578 -23.74 -0.28 -0.75
C LYS A 578 -22.82 0.84 -0.26
N LEU A 579 -23.39 1.95 0.23
CA LEU A 579 -22.63 3.07 0.76
C LEU A 579 -21.86 2.68 2.02
N SER A 580 -22.50 1.96 2.94
CA SER A 580 -21.84 1.48 4.16
C SER A 580 -20.68 0.53 3.84
N HIS A 581 -20.86 -0.37 2.87
CA HIS A 581 -19.77 -1.22 2.38
C HIS A 581 -18.63 -0.41 1.76
N SER A 582 -18.94 0.61 0.95
CA SER A 582 -17.92 1.50 0.35
C SER A 582 -17.10 2.20 1.43
N ILE A 583 -17.77 2.80 2.41
CA ILE A 583 -17.14 3.50 3.54
C ILE A 583 -16.26 2.52 4.34
N LEU A 584 -16.80 1.38 4.79
CA LEU A 584 -16.04 0.39 5.55
C LEU A 584 -14.87 -0.20 4.75
N SER A 585 -15.00 -0.33 3.43
CA SER A 585 -13.91 -0.78 2.55
C SER A 585 -12.80 0.28 2.42
N LYS A 586 -13.17 1.56 2.35
CA LYS A 586 -12.21 2.68 2.37
C LYS A 586 -11.49 2.78 3.72
N ILE A 587 -12.20 2.58 4.84
CA ILE A 587 -11.62 2.46 6.19
C ILE A 587 -10.61 1.30 6.23
N ALA A 588 -10.92 0.16 5.59
CA ALA A 588 -9.99 -0.97 5.55
C ALA A 588 -8.66 -0.64 4.85
N THR A 589 -8.68 0.18 3.81
CA THR A 589 -7.49 0.61 3.07
C THR A 589 -6.97 1.97 3.51
N TYR A 590 -7.47 2.51 4.62
CA TYR A 590 -7.05 3.80 5.15
C TYR A 590 -5.56 3.78 5.47
N ASN A 591 -4.88 4.82 4.99
CA ASN A 591 -3.49 5.13 5.27
C ASN A 591 -3.40 6.65 5.50
N PRO A 592 -2.93 7.12 6.67
CA PRO A 592 -2.88 8.55 6.99
C PRO A 592 -2.22 9.39 5.89
N ALA A 593 -1.10 8.89 5.32
CA ALA A 593 -0.32 9.63 4.33
C ALA A 593 -1.00 9.78 2.96
N SER A 594 -1.90 8.87 2.58
CA SER A 594 -2.65 8.98 1.32
C SER A 594 -4.02 9.63 1.53
N PHE A 595 -4.64 9.37 2.68
CA PHE A 595 -5.99 9.84 2.98
C PHE A 595 -6.05 11.36 3.19
N GLU A 596 -4.94 12.00 3.56
CA GLU A 596 -4.82 13.46 3.58
C GLU A 596 -4.95 14.10 2.18
N GLN A 597 -4.76 13.34 1.11
CA GLN A 597 -4.90 13.86 -0.26
C GLN A 597 -6.36 14.25 -0.54
N ASP A 598 -6.57 15.44 -1.08
CA ASP A 598 -7.91 16.02 -1.31
C ASP A 598 -8.86 15.08 -2.07
N THR A 599 -8.34 14.32 -3.03
CA THR A 599 -9.16 13.43 -3.86
C THR A 599 -9.71 12.23 -3.08
N GLU A 600 -8.88 11.58 -2.24
CA GLU A 600 -9.30 10.43 -1.45
C GLU A 600 -10.25 10.86 -0.32
N PHE A 601 -9.91 11.96 0.36
CA PHE A 601 -10.71 12.53 1.43
C PHE A 601 -12.10 13.00 0.93
N SER A 602 -12.14 13.79 -0.15
CA SER A 602 -13.40 14.29 -0.71
C SER A 602 -14.30 13.15 -1.21
N ALA A 603 -13.71 12.12 -1.83
CA ALA A 603 -14.46 10.92 -2.23
C ALA A 603 -14.99 10.13 -1.04
N PHE A 604 -14.28 10.09 0.10
CA PHE A 604 -14.77 9.49 1.33
C PHE A 604 -15.93 10.29 1.93
N ILE A 605 -15.76 11.60 2.10
CA ILE A 605 -16.80 12.49 2.62
C ILE A 605 -18.06 12.47 1.73
N SER A 606 -17.90 12.41 0.41
CA SER A 606 -19.03 12.29 -0.51
C SER A 606 -19.84 11.01 -0.28
N ASP A 607 -19.21 9.88 0.02
CA ASP A 607 -19.91 8.63 0.33
C ASP A 607 -20.65 8.73 1.67
N VAL A 608 -20.04 9.36 2.68
CA VAL A 608 -20.67 9.58 3.99
C VAL A 608 -21.86 10.54 3.89
N ASN A 609 -21.74 11.62 3.13
CA ASN A 609 -22.86 12.53 2.86
C ASN A 609 -24.03 11.82 2.17
N ALA A 610 -23.73 11.01 1.15
CA ALA A 610 -24.74 10.19 0.49
C ALA A 610 -25.40 9.19 1.46
N LEU A 611 -24.63 8.64 2.41
CA LEU A 611 -25.15 7.76 3.45
C LEU A 611 -26.09 8.51 4.40
N ILE A 612 -25.71 9.69 4.90
CA ILE A 612 -26.53 10.55 5.78
C ILE A 612 -27.85 10.88 5.09
N SER A 613 -27.78 11.33 3.83
CA SER A 613 -28.97 11.62 3.00
C SER A 613 -29.88 10.40 2.88
N THR A 614 -29.31 9.22 2.63
CA THR A 614 -30.06 7.95 2.53
C THR A 614 -30.70 7.57 3.87
N GLN A 615 -29.99 7.72 4.99
CA GLN A 615 -30.51 7.44 6.33
C GLN A 615 -31.65 8.40 6.72
N SER A 616 -31.54 9.68 6.37
CA SER A 616 -32.59 10.67 6.58
C SER A 616 -33.89 10.30 5.86
N ILE A 617 -33.79 9.79 4.62
CA ILE A 617 -34.97 9.27 3.88
C ILE A 617 -35.61 8.09 4.62
N ILE A 618 -34.81 7.15 5.16
CA ILE A 618 -35.32 6.00 5.92
C ILE A 618 -36.04 6.46 7.20
N GLN A 619 -35.43 7.37 7.96
CA GLN A 619 -35.99 7.90 9.21
C GLN A 619 -37.26 8.73 8.98
N GLY A 620 -37.27 9.55 7.91
CA GLY A 620 -38.44 10.31 7.48
C GLY A 620 -39.61 9.42 7.02
N ASN A 621 -39.32 8.27 6.42
CA ASN A 621 -40.35 7.29 6.08
C ASN A 621 -40.85 6.52 7.32
N ALA A 622 -39.96 6.18 8.26
CA ALA A 622 -40.34 5.52 9.50
C ALA A 622 -41.26 6.38 10.40
N THR A 623 -41.05 7.69 10.43
CA THR A 623 -41.93 8.64 11.14
C THR A 623 -43.28 8.82 10.45
N LYS A 624 -43.31 8.85 9.11
CA LYS A 624 -44.57 8.87 8.34
C LYS A 624 -45.40 7.59 8.51
N ASP A 625 -44.77 6.42 8.47
CA ASP A 625 -45.46 5.14 8.67
C ASP A 625 -46.01 5.00 10.10
N ARG A 626 -45.30 5.52 11.12
CA ARG A 626 -45.83 5.58 12.49
C ARG A 626 -47.02 6.55 12.62
N GLY A 627 -47.00 7.66 11.89
CA GLY A 627 -48.10 8.62 11.86
C GLY A 627 -49.35 8.06 11.18
N ILE A 628 -49.21 7.26 10.12
CA ILE A 628 -50.34 6.61 9.44
C ILE A 628 -50.96 5.53 10.33
N ASN A 629 -50.15 4.70 11.00
CA ASN A 629 -50.66 3.68 11.91
C ASN A 629 -51.37 4.27 13.15
N GLN A 630 -50.92 5.42 13.67
CA GLN A 630 -51.62 6.11 14.76
C GLN A 630 -52.94 6.76 14.32
N ILE A 631 -53.07 7.16 13.05
CA ILE A 631 -54.33 7.66 12.49
C ILE A 631 -55.31 6.51 12.25
N GLU A 632 -54.82 5.32 11.86
CA GLU A 632 -55.66 4.12 11.72
C GLU A 632 -56.09 3.53 13.09
N GLU A 633 -55.22 3.52 14.10
CA GLU A 633 -55.59 3.11 15.48
C GLU A 633 -56.54 4.11 16.17
N ASN A 634 -56.39 5.42 15.92
CA ASN A 634 -57.32 6.42 16.47
C ASN A 634 -58.68 6.45 15.74
N ASN A 635 -58.73 6.01 14.48
CA ASN A 635 -60.00 5.87 13.74
C ASN A 635 -60.72 4.54 14.03
N GLN A 636 -60.09 3.58 14.71
CA GLN A 636 -60.74 2.33 15.17
C GLN A 636 -61.23 2.38 16.62
N ASN A 637 -60.87 3.39 17.41
CA ASN A 637 -61.32 3.56 18.80
C ASN A 637 -62.52 4.53 18.95
N GLY A 638 -63.20 4.82 17.84
CA GLY A 638 -64.28 5.81 17.76
C GLY A 638 -65.68 5.23 17.63
N GLU A 639 -66.00 4.06 18.20
CA GLU A 639 -67.39 3.63 18.36
C GLU A 639 -67.54 2.51 19.43
N GLU A 640 -68.57 2.66 20.27
CA GLU A 640 -69.16 1.71 21.25
C GLU A 640 -68.89 1.88 22.78
N ASP A 641 -69.83 2.63 23.37
CA ASP A 641 -70.56 2.49 24.64
C ASP A 641 -70.19 1.46 25.76
N HIS A 642 -70.08 2.01 26.97
CA HIS A 642 -70.65 1.58 28.27
C HIS A 642 -70.75 0.08 28.66
N LYS A 643 -69.87 -0.40 29.58
CA LYS A 643 -70.12 -0.73 31.03
C LYS A 643 -69.04 -1.67 31.65
N PRO A 644 -68.93 -1.77 33.01
CA PRO A 644 -67.66 -2.02 33.71
C PRO A 644 -67.48 -3.42 34.36
N SER A 645 -66.25 -3.62 34.86
CA SER A 645 -65.76 -4.56 35.90
C SER A 645 -65.78 -6.08 35.62
N ASP A 646 -64.61 -6.73 35.59
CA ASP A 646 -64.00 -7.34 36.79
C ASP A 646 -62.66 -8.04 36.50
N SER A 647 -61.85 -8.10 37.56
CA SER A 647 -60.56 -8.77 37.71
C SER A 647 -60.57 -10.27 37.36
N TYR A 648 -59.43 -10.85 36.94
CA TYR A 648 -58.69 -11.91 37.66
C TYR A 648 -57.40 -12.30 36.92
N LYS A 649 -56.32 -12.38 37.69
CA LYS A 649 -55.04 -13.04 37.35
C LYS A 649 -55.25 -14.55 37.18
N THR A 650 -54.54 -15.21 36.28
CA THR A 650 -53.89 -16.50 36.58
C THR A 650 -52.69 -16.75 35.66
N ASN A 651 -51.62 -17.22 36.32
CA ASN A 651 -50.38 -17.71 35.74
C ASN A 651 -50.60 -19.01 34.97
N ASN A 652 -49.84 -19.24 33.91
CA ASN A 652 -49.41 -20.59 33.55
C ASN A 652 -47.98 -20.59 33.00
N THR A 653 -47.15 -21.39 33.65
CA THR A 653 -45.73 -21.71 33.37
C THR A 653 -45.64 -22.67 32.15
N PRO A 654 -44.53 -22.69 31.38
CA PRO A 654 -44.54 -23.18 30.02
C PRO A 654 -44.29 -24.69 29.93
N THR A 655 -45.09 -25.37 29.10
CA THR A 655 -44.80 -26.72 28.63
C THR A 655 -43.81 -26.65 27.46
N LYS A 656 -42.66 -27.31 27.65
CA LYS A 656 -41.73 -27.70 26.59
C LYS A 656 -42.46 -28.58 25.55
N THR A 657 -42.51 -28.11 24.31
CA THR A 657 -42.63 -28.94 23.09
C THR A 657 -41.68 -28.33 22.06
N GLY A 658 -40.88 -29.17 21.42
CA GLY A 658 -39.86 -28.75 20.46
C GLY A 658 -40.48 -27.96 19.32
N ASN A 659 -39.88 -26.81 19.02
CA ASN A 659 -40.14 -26.08 17.79
C ASN A 659 -39.51 -26.87 16.65
N ASP A 660 -40.37 -27.51 15.85
CA ASP A 660 -40.00 -27.91 14.50
C ASP A 660 -39.64 -26.66 13.68
N GLU A 661 -38.64 -26.79 12.83
CA GLU A 661 -38.04 -25.76 11.96
C GLU A 661 -39.01 -25.24 10.87
N TRP A 662 -40.33 -25.45 11.04
CA TRP A 662 -41.35 -25.25 10.01
C TRP A 662 -42.62 -24.54 10.49
N ASP A 663 -42.68 -24.05 11.73
CA ASP A 663 -43.81 -23.24 12.19
C ASP A 663 -43.54 -21.73 11.98
N PHE A 664 -44.25 -21.14 11.02
CA PHE A 664 -44.32 -19.70 10.71
C PHE A 664 -45.74 -19.17 10.72
#